data_AF-A0A8H6S6Y8-F1
#
_entry.id   AF-A0A8H6S6Y8-F1
#
_cell.length_a   1.000
_cell.length_b   1.000
_cell.length_c   1.000
_cell.angle_alpha   90.00
_cell.angle_beta   90.00
_cell.angle_gamma   90.00
#
_symmetry.space_group_name_H-M   'P 1'
#
loop_
_entity.id
_entity.type
_entity.pdbx_description
1 polymer ?
#
loop_
_entity_poly.entity_id
_entity_poly.type
_entity_poly.pdbx_seq_one_letter_code
_entity_poly.pdbx_strand_id
1 'polypeptide(L)'
;MRQLRFTSFKTGDDALEKLFGKLRMLGGHNSAMSYQQAIERLGHACDLQALYLQNPDLEQAPRRLNMTRSEHVDHLNMASWTGEVTASSCHASSCHAPAAWAEGGERAKEPFTAQHMDPTIFDYNTIFAVPGVDMSRPFGEGKYPGVNDGDETDDSLIPDPVPTGATSSEAESSSSEQATQVVDELDDEEAQEDGLTFTEGLEVFGEAEIVHDPSRPGFDPNAHVDIGNGKLVHRQRVCRLLFNRFFDPKSFDRLKRVCGFSKSNGSRRDLEAGGIVGPDLFVIGDLFLTLLRTNTTVSLAVVCCTAIHDGNKSLGSILSTTVRDPKSKIRLSGQVLTMQMVPTLHDENESLPTPLPPTSADVRAPDWKTQEDSSYSWIWTGGYLTVDPPITGTSQSTEKVAVVTVPGVLTELVNPAMVNATPRLGSDIALKINSEGRTWQIDDGTLGAACEMLWATFNTLKLSAKDFAVVKKRSMFPYTFSDGTEALLCRPATEQLQKRVEDVENRKCHLCGIKAGKKWRGHMGEHILRFLRRVTETLLQPIEEGVICGFCARSDAPECAVALLRTQTSYRVLTNCGYCMEFNYKTANDGSETTVCRNVPVVCLLCYPDGHKRNSVLPAHWRYNMPLHLSSHHPDYASPLNRLGANPLPHAVWESMKLGDDEEKRMGIPKGNVPALFTSVAPAVQALDRTDTLGKRKQAPTAASGAAARRKTVSNPKK
;
A
#
# COMPACT_ATOMS: atom_id res chain seq x y z
N MET A 1 25.49 -25.81 -31.27
CA MET A 1 24.07 -26.18 -31.08
C MET A 1 24.00 -27.47 -30.30
N ARG A 2 23.39 -27.51 -29.11
CA ARG A 2 23.11 -28.79 -28.43
C ARG A 2 21.95 -29.46 -29.17
N GLN A 3 22.14 -30.70 -29.60
CA GLN A 3 21.09 -31.50 -30.23
C GLN A 3 19.98 -31.71 -29.18
N LEU A 4 18.86 -31.00 -29.32
CA LEU A 4 17.73 -31.10 -28.40
C LEU A 4 17.10 -32.48 -28.60
N ARG A 5 17.21 -33.36 -27.59
CA ARG A 5 16.52 -34.65 -27.57
C ARG A 5 15.00 -34.42 -27.60
N PHE A 6 14.36 -34.92 -28.65
CA PHE A 6 12.92 -34.93 -28.79
C PHE A 6 12.34 -36.09 -27.98
N THR A 7 11.38 -35.77 -27.11
CA THR A 7 10.66 -36.75 -26.27
C THR A 7 9.19 -36.68 -26.65
N SER A 8 8.51 -37.82 -26.74
CA SER A 8 7.12 -37.92 -27.22
C SER A 8 6.12 -37.02 -26.48
N PHE A 9 6.40 -36.66 -25.23
CA PHE A 9 5.53 -35.83 -24.38
C PHE A 9 5.77 -34.31 -24.51
N LYS A 10 6.68 -33.85 -25.38
CA LYS A 10 6.94 -32.41 -25.59
C LYS A 10 5.91 -31.72 -26.50
N THR A 11 4.90 -32.44 -26.98
CA THR A 11 3.88 -31.93 -27.90
C THR A 11 2.67 -31.27 -27.19
N GLY A 12 2.71 -31.12 -25.86
CA GLY A 12 1.63 -30.52 -25.07
C GLY A 12 1.77 -29.02 -24.77
N ASP A 13 0.71 -28.45 -24.21
CA ASP A 13 0.58 -27.06 -23.74
C ASP A 13 1.18 -26.80 -22.35
N ASP A 14 1.77 -27.82 -21.70
CA ASP A 14 2.46 -27.76 -20.41
C ASP A 14 3.37 -26.53 -20.21
N ALA A 15 4.09 -26.09 -21.26
CA ALA A 15 4.96 -24.92 -21.18
C ALA A 15 4.15 -23.61 -21.08
N LEU A 16 3.06 -23.52 -21.85
CA LEU A 16 2.11 -22.41 -21.81
C LEU A 16 1.40 -22.38 -20.46
N GLU A 17 0.97 -23.53 -19.94
CA GLU A 17 0.31 -23.62 -18.64
C GLU A 17 1.22 -23.24 -17.49
N LYS A 18 2.49 -23.67 -17.51
CA LYS A 18 3.48 -23.26 -16.50
C LYS A 18 3.70 -21.75 -16.53
N LEU A 19 3.76 -21.16 -17.73
CA LEU A 19 3.87 -19.71 -17.89
C LEU A 19 2.61 -19.00 -17.38
N PHE A 20 1.42 -19.52 -17.69
CA PHE A 20 0.15 -19.02 -17.19
C PHE A 20 0.03 -19.15 -15.66
N GLY A 21 0.49 -20.25 -15.08
CA GLY A 21 0.59 -20.45 -13.63
C GLY A 21 1.48 -19.39 -12.98
N LYS A 22 2.64 -19.08 -13.57
CA LYS A 22 3.53 -18.01 -13.13
C LYS A 22 2.87 -16.63 -13.22
N LEU A 23 2.21 -16.34 -14.34
CA LEU A 23 1.43 -15.11 -14.54
C LEU A 23 0.39 -14.92 -13.41
N ARG A 24 -0.38 -15.97 -13.09
CA ARG A 24 -1.37 -15.94 -12.01
C ARG A 24 -0.72 -15.75 -10.63
N MET A 25 0.39 -16.43 -10.35
CA MET A 25 1.09 -16.31 -9.07
C MET A 25 1.65 -14.90 -8.86
N LEU A 26 2.16 -14.24 -9.90
CA LEU A 26 2.65 -12.87 -9.83
C LEU A 26 1.54 -11.89 -9.45
N GLY A 27 0.31 -12.13 -9.92
CA GLY A 27 -0.89 -11.37 -9.53
C GLY A 27 -1.51 -11.75 -8.18
N GLY A 28 -0.90 -12.64 -7.39
CA GLY A 28 -1.51 -13.16 -6.16
C GLY A 28 -2.81 -13.93 -6.42
N HIS A 29 -2.87 -14.65 -7.55
CA HIS A 29 -4.05 -15.33 -8.10
C HIS A 29 -5.18 -14.40 -8.56
N ASN A 30 -4.96 -13.09 -8.64
CA ASN A 30 -5.91 -12.16 -9.25
C ASN A 30 -6.01 -12.42 -10.76
N SER A 31 -7.10 -13.06 -11.19
CA SER A 31 -7.45 -13.29 -12.59
C SER A 31 -7.90 -12.01 -13.31
N ALA A 32 -8.35 -11.00 -12.56
CA ALA A 32 -8.83 -9.76 -13.12
C ALA A 32 -7.67 -8.74 -13.16
N MET A 33 -7.01 -8.71 -14.31
CA MET A 33 -5.90 -7.80 -14.58
C MET A 33 -6.17 -6.97 -15.83
N SER A 34 -5.77 -5.71 -15.83
CA SER A 34 -5.83 -4.89 -17.04
C SER A 34 -4.90 -5.44 -18.12
N TYR A 35 -5.13 -5.07 -19.37
CA TYR A 35 -4.26 -5.47 -20.48
C TYR A 35 -2.78 -5.12 -20.22
N GLN A 36 -2.54 -3.93 -19.65
CA GLN A 36 -1.20 -3.49 -19.28
C GLN A 36 -0.59 -4.33 -18.16
N GLN A 37 -1.35 -4.59 -17.09
CA GLN A 37 -0.90 -5.50 -16.03
C GLN A 37 -0.62 -6.92 -16.56
N ALA A 38 -1.41 -7.39 -17.55
CA ALA A 38 -1.19 -8.68 -18.17
C ALA A 38 0.15 -8.72 -18.92
N ILE A 39 0.47 -7.68 -19.69
CA ILE A 39 1.76 -7.56 -20.39
C ILE A 39 2.92 -7.56 -19.38
N GLU A 40 2.85 -6.73 -18.34
CA GLU A 40 3.92 -6.63 -17.33
C GLU A 40 4.13 -7.94 -16.59
N ARG A 41 3.04 -8.57 -16.14
CA ARG A 41 3.13 -9.86 -15.46
C ARG A 41 3.60 -10.95 -16.41
N LEU A 42 3.25 -10.90 -17.69
CA LEU A 42 3.72 -11.86 -18.69
C LEU A 42 5.22 -11.70 -18.92
N GLY A 43 5.71 -10.47 -19.03
CA GLY A 43 7.14 -10.16 -19.08
C GLY A 43 7.87 -10.74 -17.85
N HIS A 44 7.39 -10.45 -16.64
CA HIS A 44 7.94 -11.04 -15.41
C HIS A 44 7.87 -12.57 -15.39
N ALA A 45 6.80 -13.17 -15.91
CA ALA A 45 6.65 -14.63 -15.96
C ALA A 45 7.64 -15.25 -16.96
N CYS A 46 7.86 -14.61 -18.10
CA CYS A 46 8.88 -14.98 -19.09
C CYS A 46 10.29 -14.88 -18.49
N ASP A 47 10.59 -13.81 -17.73
CA ASP A 47 11.88 -13.61 -17.06
C ASP A 47 12.15 -14.73 -16.06
N LEU A 48 11.16 -15.04 -15.23
CA LEU A 48 11.23 -16.17 -14.30
C LEU A 48 11.41 -17.50 -15.04
N GLN A 49 10.68 -17.72 -16.14
CA GLN A 49 10.82 -18.93 -16.95
C GLN A 49 12.22 -19.06 -17.57
N ALA A 50 12.76 -17.99 -18.13
CA ALA A 50 14.10 -17.96 -18.71
C ALA A 50 15.16 -18.24 -17.64
N LEU A 51 15.02 -17.62 -16.45
CA LEU A 51 15.92 -17.84 -15.32
C LEU A 51 15.90 -19.29 -14.84
N TYR A 52 14.72 -19.90 -14.73
CA TYR A 52 14.59 -21.31 -14.36
C TYR A 52 15.08 -22.27 -15.45
N LEU A 53 14.94 -21.92 -16.73
CA LEU A 53 15.54 -22.70 -17.82
C LEU A 53 17.08 -22.67 -17.78
N GLN A 54 17.66 -21.53 -17.43
CA GLN A 54 19.12 -21.37 -17.28
C GLN A 54 19.64 -22.03 -16.00
N ASN A 55 18.82 -22.05 -14.94
CA ASN A 55 19.16 -22.57 -13.62
C ASN A 55 18.07 -23.54 -13.13
N PRO A 56 17.98 -24.76 -13.68
CA PRO A 56 16.90 -25.70 -13.38
C PRO A 56 16.81 -26.10 -11.91
N ASP A 57 17.90 -25.96 -11.15
CA ASP A 57 17.97 -26.22 -9.71
C ASP A 57 17.20 -25.19 -8.87
N LEU A 58 16.91 -24.00 -9.42
CA LEU A 58 16.15 -22.95 -8.74
C LEU A 58 14.64 -23.18 -8.77
N GLU A 59 14.14 -23.97 -9.73
CA GLU A 59 12.72 -24.33 -9.84
C GLU A 59 12.50 -25.75 -9.31
N GLN A 60 11.97 -25.86 -8.09
CA GLN A 60 11.38 -27.12 -7.64
C GLN A 60 10.08 -27.33 -8.41
N ALA A 61 10.17 -27.91 -9.59
CA ALA A 61 9.01 -28.23 -10.39
C ALA A 61 8.07 -29.12 -9.55
N PRO A 62 6.77 -28.79 -9.46
CA PRO A 62 5.85 -29.54 -8.63
C PRO A 62 5.90 -31.02 -9.02
N ARG A 63 6.33 -31.85 -8.06
CA ARG A 63 6.32 -33.30 -8.23
C ARG A 63 4.92 -33.77 -7.87
N ARG A 64 4.18 -34.32 -8.84
CA ARG A 64 2.91 -34.99 -8.53
C ARG A 64 3.24 -36.18 -7.63
N LEU A 65 2.70 -36.14 -6.40
CA LEU A 65 3.00 -37.11 -5.35
C LEU A 65 2.24 -38.43 -5.53
N ASN A 66 1.23 -38.47 -6.40
CA ASN A 66 0.47 -39.68 -6.69
C ASN A 66 0.06 -39.73 -8.17
N MET A 67 0.28 -40.87 -8.81
CA MET A 67 0.02 -41.12 -10.24
C MET A 67 -0.97 -42.28 -10.45
N THR A 68 -1.82 -42.57 -9.46
CA THR A 68 -2.78 -43.68 -9.54
C THR A 68 -4.07 -43.27 -10.25
N ARG A 69 -4.34 -43.92 -11.39
CA ARG A 69 -5.65 -44.10 -12.05
C ARG A 69 -6.42 -42.83 -12.45
N SER A 70 -5.84 -42.03 -13.33
CA SER A 70 -6.62 -41.06 -14.09
C SER A 70 -6.18 -41.14 -15.55
N GLU A 71 -7.09 -41.54 -16.44
CA GLU A 71 -6.87 -41.59 -17.90
C GLU A 71 -6.75 -40.18 -18.52
N HIS A 72 -7.00 -39.13 -17.73
CA HIS A 72 -6.92 -37.72 -18.11
C HIS A 72 -5.67 -37.02 -17.54
N VAL A 73 -4.50 -37.67 -17.52
CA VAL A 73 -3.25 -37.06 -17.05
C VAL A 73 -2.42 -36.61 -18.25
N ASP A 74 -2.74 -35.43 -18.75
CA ASP A 74 -2.03 -34.67 -19.79
C ASP A 74 -0.75 -33.99 -19.25
N HIS A 75 -0.70 -33.64 -17.96
CA HIS A 75 0.41 -32.86 -17.38
C HIS A 75 1.50 -33.70 -16.68
N LEU A 76 2.21 -34.54 -17.44
CA LEU A 76 3.36 -35.30 -16.94
C LEU A 76 4.68 -34.52 -17.11
N ASN A 77 5.22 -34.01 -16.00
CA ASN A 77 6.51 -33.34 -16.02
C ASN A 77 7.66 -34.32 -16.34
N MET A 78 8.50 -33.99 -17.32
CA MET A 78 9.69 -34.74 -17.71
C MET A 78 10.62 -35.10 -16.53
N ALA A 79 10.76 -34.21 -15.54
CA ALA A 79 11.59 -34.47 -14.36
C ALA A 79 11.05 -35.60 -13.46
N SER A 80 9.76 -35.94 -13.58
CA SER A 80 9.14 -37.03 -12.83
C SER A 80 9.30 -38.40 -13.50
N TRP A 81 9.80 -38.44 -14.73
CA TRP A 81 9.95 -39.67 -15.49
C TRP A 81 11.36 -40.27 -15.33
N THR A 82 11.43 -41.50 -14.82
CA THR A 82 12.70 -42.20 -14.60
C THR A 82 13.07 -43.20 -15.70
N GLY A 83 12.17 -43.45 -16.66
CA GLY A 83 12.40 -44.34 -17.81
C GLY A 83 13.01 -43.65 -19.03
N GLU A 84 13.45 -44.43 -20.02
CA GLU A 84 13.99 -43.90 -21.28
C GLU A 84 12.85 -43.56 -22.26
N VAL A 85 12.62 -42.27 -22.47
CA VAL A 85 11.50 -41.72 -23.30
C VAL A 85 11.96 -40.95 -24.53
N THR A 86 13.25 -41.07 -24.85
CA THR A 86 13.79 -40.57 -26.10
C THR A 86 13.18 -41.36 -27.25
N ALA A 87 12.60 -40.67 -28.22
CA ALA A 87 11.94 -41.31 -29.37
C ALA A 87 12.90 -42.27 -30.12
N SER A 88 14.21 -41.99 -30.08
CA SER A 88 15.26 -42.86 -30.64
C SER A 88 15.44 -44.19 -29.90
N SER A 89 15.13 -44.25 -28.61
CA SER A 89 15.33 -45.42 -27.74
C SER A 89 14.15 -46.39 -27.79
N CYS A 90 12.98 -45.92 -28.20
CA CYS A 90 11.81 -46.75 -28.47
C CYS A 90 12.07 -47.77 -29.60
N HIS A 91 13.12 -47.62 -30.40
CA HIS A 91 13.47 -48.56 -31.46
C HIS A 91 14.30 -49.77 -30.99
N ALA A 92 14.96 -49.73 -29.82
CA ALA A 92 16.13 -50.60 -29.60
C ALA A 92 16.05 -51.65 -28.47
N SER A 93 15.03 -51.71 -27.60
CA SER A 93 14.75 -52.91 -26.76
C SER A 93 13.70 -52.73 -25.67
N SER A 94 13.32 -51.52 -25.27
CA SER A 94 12.47 -51.30 -24.09
C SER A 94 11.05 -50.81 -24.40
N CYS A 95 10.76 -50.38 -25.63
CA CYS A 95 9.41 -49.98 -26.05
C CYS A 95 9.22 -50.12 -27.57
N HIS A 96 9.44 -51.33 -28.11
CA HIS A 96 9.15 -51.62 -29.50
C HIS A 96 7.63 -51.64 -29.68
N ALA A 97 7.05 -50.52 -30.12
CA ALA A 97 5.60 -50.37 -30.24
C ALA A 97 4.92 -51.55 -30.98
N PRO A 98 5.50 -52.12 -32.08
CA PRO A 98 4.92 -53.32 -32.69
C PRO A 98 4.99 -54.59 -31.82
N ALA A 99 5.97 -54.71 -30.92
CA ALA A 99 6.08 -55.86 -30.01
C ALA A 99 5.12 -55.70 -28.82
N ALA A 100 5.04 -54.50 -28.23
CA ALA A 100 4.05 -54.18 -27.20
C ALA A 100 2.63 -54.35 -27.74
N TRP A 101 2.41 -54.00 -29.02
CA TRP A 101 1.18 -54.26 -29.75
C TRP A 101 0.88 -55.75 -29.88
N ALA A 102 1.84 -56.54 -30.36
CA ALA A 102 1.66 -57.98 -30.51
C ALA A 102 1.33 -58.63 -29.15
N GLU A 103 2.05 -58.27 -28.09
CA GLU A 103 1.83 -58.79 -26.74
C GLU A 103 0.50 -58.33 -26.12
N GLY A 104 0.09 -57.08 -26.38
CA GLY A 104 -1.23 -56.57 -26.00
C GLY A 104 -2.35 -57.31 -26.72
N GLY A 105 -2.19 -57.54 -28.02
CA GLY A 105 -3.10 -58.34 -28.83
C GLY A 105 -3.25 -59.75 -28.28
N GLU A 106 -2.16 -60.48 -28.03
CA GLU A 106 -2.22 -61.84 -27.45
C GLU A 106 -2.92 -61.87 -26.09
N ARG A 107 -2.63 -60.91 -25.19
CA ARG A 107 -3.34 -60.80 -23.90
C ARG A 107 -4.83 -60.51 -24.06
N ALA A 108 -5.20 -59.69 -25.04
CA ALA A 108 -6.60 -59.39 -25.31
C ALA A 108 -7.36 -60.62 -25.86
N LYS A 109 -6.68 -61.58 -26.49
CA LYS A 109 -7.28 -62.85 -26.94
C LYS A 109 -7.60 -63.81 -25.79
N GLU A 110 -6.87 -63.75 -24.67
CA GLU A 110 -7.03 -64.69 -23.55
C GLU A 110 -8.47 -64.76 -23.00
N PRO A 111 -9.15 -63.64 -22.67
CA PRO A 111 -10.53 -63.65 -22.18
C PRO A 111 -11.52 -64.25 -23.19
N PHE A 112 -11.39 -63.92 -24.47
CA PHE A 112 -12.29 -64.40 -25.52
C PHE A 112 -12.12 -65.90 -25.77
N THR A 113 -10.86 -66.38 -25.73
CA THR A 113 -10.53 -67.80 -25.83
C THR A 113 -11.09 -68.56 -24.62
N ALA A 114 -10.95 -68.00 -23.42
CA ALA A 114 -11.49 -68.58 -22.19
C ALA A 114 -13.03 -68.68 -22.18
N GLN A 115 -13.73 -67.84 -22.95
CA GLN A 115 -15.19 -67.88 -23.13
C GLN A 115 -15.63 -68.72 -24.33
N HIS A 116 -14.72 -69.43 -25.00
CA HIS A 116 -15.01 -70.24 -26.19
C HIS A 116 -15.67 -69.44 -27.34
N MET A 117 -15.34 -68.15 -27.47
CA MET A 117 -15.76 -67.38 -28.63
C MET A 117 -15.01 -67.86 -29.88
N ASP A 118 -15.62 -67.74 -31.04
CA ASP A 118 -15.00 -68.12 -32.31
C ASP A 118 -13.74 -67.25 -32.55
N PRO A 119 -12.55 -67.86 -32.76
CA PRO A 119 -11.30 -67.14 -32.98
C PRO A 119 -11.34 -66.12 -34.12
N THR A 120 -12.21 -66.32 -35.10
CA THR A 120 -12.38 -65.38 -36.22
C THR A 120 -12.95 -64.02 -35.78
N ILE A 121 -13.63 -63.96 -34.63
CA ILE A 121 -14.22 -62.74 -34.07
C ILE A 121 -13.16 -61.82 -33.44
N PHE A 122 -12.00 -62.37 -33.04
CA PHE A 122 -10.92 -61.63 -32.38
C PHE A 122 -9.55 -61.89 -33.01
N ASP A 123 -9.52 -62.31 -34.27
CA ASP A 123 -8.29 -62.33 -35.07
C ASP A 123 -7.97 -60.92 -35.56
N TYR A 124 -7.23 -60.18 -34.72
CA TYR A 124 -6.83 -58.81 -35.00
C TYR A 124 -6.09 -58.63 -36.33
N ASN A 125 -5.37 -59.64 -36.83
CA ASN A 125 -4.71 -59.54 -38.14
C ASN A 125 -5.73 -59.48 -39.27
N THR A 126 -6.79 -60.28 -39.18
CA THR A 126 -7.87 -60.30 -40.16
C THR A 126 -8.75 -59.04 -40.02
N ILE A 127 -9.05 -58.61 -38.79
CA ILE A 127 -9.85 -57.40 -38.52
C ILE A 127 -9.15 -56.15 -39.05
N PHE A 128 -7.85 -56.00 -38.78
CA PHE A 128 -7.07 -54.83 -39.21
C PHE A 128 -6.54 -54.93 -40.65
N ALA A 129 -6.76 -56.06 -41.34
CA ALA A 129 -6.51 -56.13 -42.78
C ALA A 129 -7.55 -55.35 -43.60
N VAL A 130 -8.70 -55.00 -43.00
CA VAL A 130 -9.71 -54.16 -43.64
C VAL A 130 -9.18 -52.72 -43.77
N PRO A 131 -9.09 -52.15 -44.99
CA PRO A 131 -8.58 -50.80 -45.17
C PRO A 131 -9.36 -49.77 -44.35
N GLY A 132 -8.62 -48.94 -43.60
CA GLY A 132 -9.20 -47.89 -42.74
C GLY A 132 -9.58 -48.35 -41.33
N VAL A 133 -9.51 -49.65 -41.04
CA VAL A 133 -9.77 -50.21 -39.70
C VAL A 133 -8.44 -50.45 -38.98
N ASP A 134 -8.29 -49.91 -37.78
CA ASP A 134 -7.19 -50.20 -36.86
C ASP A 134 -7.68 -50.16 -35.40
N MET A 135 -6.81 -50.40 -34.40
CA MET A 135 -7.25 -50.42 -33.00
C MET A 135 -7.76 -49.07 -32.48
N SER A 136 -7.22 -47.95 -32.98
CA SER A 136 -7.73 -46.62 -32.65
C SER A 136 -9.03 -46.30 -33.38
N ARG A 137 -9.28 -46.98 -34.50
CA ARG A 137 -10.44 -46.79 -35.38
C ARG A 137 -11.06 -48.15 -35.75
N PRO A 138 -11.59 -48.90 -34.78
CA PRO A 138 -12.07 -50.26 -35.00
C PRO A 138 -13.30 -50.32 -35.91
N PHE A 139 -13.95 -49.17 -36.17
CA PHE A 139 -15.13 -49.04 -37.03
C PHE A 139 -14.81 -48.60 -38.45
N GLY A 140 -13.54 -48.36 -38.79
CA GLY A 140 -13.17 -47.84 -40.10
C GLY A 140 -13.44 -46.35 -40.29
N GLU A 141 -13.27 -45.87 -41.53
CA GLU A 141 -13.71 -44.54 -41.98
C GLU A 141 -13.20 -43.33 -41.18
N GLY A 142 -12.15 -43.48 -40.37
CA GLY A 142 -11.64 -42.40 -39.53
C GLY A 142 -12.32 -42.26 -38.16
N LYS A 143 -13.31 -43.11 -37.84
CA LYS A 143 -14.13 -42.99 -36.62
C LYS A 143 -13.40 -43.52 -35.40
N TYR A 144 -13.33 -42.73 -34.34
CA TYR A 144 -12.73 -43.12 -33.05
C TYR A 144 -13.82 -43.55 -32.05
N PRO A 145 -13.60 -44.61 -31.25
CA PRO A 145 -14.52 -44.96 -30.17
C PRO A 145 -14.67 -43.78 -29.20
N GLY A 146 -15.91 -43.33 -28.98
CA GLY A 146 -16.23 -42.23 -28.06
C GLY A 146 -16.10 -40.83 -28.66
N VAL A 147 -15.68 -40.68 -29.92
CA VAL A 147 -15.76 -39.41 -30.66
C VAL A 147 -16.93 -39.52 -31.63
N ASN A 148 -18.06 -38.90 -31.27
CA ASN A 148 -19.20 -38.83 -32.17
C ASN A 148 -18.98 -37.66 -33.13
N ASP A 149 -18.68 -37.94 -34.40
CA ASP A 149 -18.46 -36.91 -35.42
C ASP A 149 -19.78 -36.27 -35.91
N GLY A 150 -20.92 -36.76 -35.43
CA GLY A 150 -22.23 -36.16 -35.65
C GLY A 150 -22.59 -35.20 -34.52
N ASP A 151 -23.13 -34.03 -34.87
CA ASP A 151 -23.84 -33.07 -34.00
C ASP A 151 -25.09 -33.67 -33.32
N GLU A 152 -25.07 -34.97 -32.96
CA GLU A 152 -26.12 -35.57 -32.15
C GLU A 152 -25.92 -35.07 -30.72
N THR A 153 -26.81 -34.14 -30.35
CA THR A 153 -27.02 -33.57 -29.04
C THR A 153 -26.70 -34.56 -27.93
N ASP A 154 -25.84 -34.13 -27.00
CA ASP A 154 -25.49 -34.84 -25.77
C ASP A 154 -26.76 -35.35 -25.06
N ASP A 155 -27.05 -36.65 -25.20
CA ASP A 155 -28.20 -37.34 -24.60
C ASP A 155 -28.18 -37.32 -23.05
N SER A 156 -27.11 -36.78 -22.43
CA SER A 156 -27.07 -36.55 -20.98
C SER A 156 -27.72 -35.23 -20.53
N LEU A 157 -28.10 -34.36 -21.47
CA LEU A 157 -28.86 -33.15 -21.17
C LEU A 157 -30.35 -33.48 -20.98
N ILE A 158 -30.78 -33.48 -19.71
CA ILE A 158 -32.19 -33.55 -19.32
C ILE A 158 -32.94 -32.40 -20.02
N PRO A 159 -34.02 -32.65 -20.79
CA PRO A 159 -34.76 -31.57 -21.44
C PRO A 159 -35.39 -30.64 -20.40
N ASP A 160 -35.13 -29.33 -20.51
CA ASP A 160 -35.79 -28.33 -19.68
C ASP A 160 -37.32 -28.40 -19.86
N PRO A 161 -38.10 -28.25 -18.77
CA PRO A 161 -39.55 -28.32 -18.85
C PRO A 161 -40.10 -27.15 -19.67
N VAL A 162 -40.80 -27.50 -20.75
CA VAL A 162 -41.47 -26.57 -21.68
C VAL A 162 -42.48 -25.69 -20.92
N PRO A 163 -42.37 -24.35 -20.98
CA PRO A 163 -43.40 -23.47 -20.43
C PRO A 163 -44.62 -23.49 -21.34
N THR A 164 -45.75 -23.90 -20.78
CA THR A 164 -47.04 -23.91 -21.48
C THR A 164 -47.63 -22.49 -21.51
N GLY A 165 -47.65 -21.91 -22.71
CA GLY A 165 -48.54 -20.87 -23.26
C GLY A 165 -49.20 -19.80 -22.38
N ALA A 166 -49.04 -18.53 -22.80
CA ALA A 166 -50.16 -17.60 -22.93
C ALA A 166 -49.89 -16.57 -24.03
N THR A 167 -50.94 -16.25 -24.77
CA THR A 167 -51.00 -15.62 -26.08
C THR A 167 -51.12 -14.09 -26.01
N SER A 168 -50.41 -13.42 -26.92
CA SER A 168 -50.53 -12.05 -27.49
C SER A 168 -51.37 -10.95 -26.81
N SER A 169 -50.77 -9.76 -26.67
CA SER A 169 -51.31 -8.51 -27.25
C SER A 169 -50.26 -7.38 -27.23
N GLU A 170 -50.17 -6.67 -28.35
CA GLU A 170 -49.38 -5.44 -28.59
C GLU A 170 -49.92 -4.22 -27.84
N ALA A 171 -49.02 -3.28 -27.48
CA ALA A 171 -49.11 -1.82 -27.70
C ALA A 171 -48.49 -0.97 -26.58
N GLU A 172 -47.52 -0.16 -27.03
CA GLU A 172 -47.06 1.17 -26.61
C GLU A 172 -47.31 1.77 -25.20
N SER A 173 -46.21 2.42 -24.75
CA SER A 173 -46.12 3.74 -24.10
C SER A 173 -45.82 3.79 -22.59
N SER A 174 -44.74 4.54 -22.29
CA SER A 174 -44.65 5.59 -21.27
C SER A 174 -45.20 5.28 -19.87
N SER A 175 -44.30 5.14 -18.88
CA SER A 175 -44.00 6.21 -17.90
C SER A 175 -43.28 5.65 -16.66
N SER A 176 -42.57 6.57 -16.03
CA SER A 176 -41.88 6.51 -14.74
C SER A 176 -42.63 5.80 -13.62
N GLU A 177 -41.89 5.08 -12.76
CA GLU A 177 -42.17 5.10 -11.32
C GLU A 177 -40.89 4.86 -10.50
N GLN A 178 -40.65 5.83 -9.60
CA GLN A 178 -39.67 5.79 -8.53
C GLN A 178 -40.09 4.76 -7.48
N ALA A 179 -39.19 3.85 -7.14
CA ALA A 179 -39.31 3.04 -5.93
C ALA A 179 -38.19 3.43 -4.96
N THR A 180 -38.56 4.28 -4.01
CA THR A 180 -37.82 4.63 -2.80
C THR A 180 -37.63 3.37 -1.95
N GLN A 181 -36.41 2.84 -1.87
CA GLN A 181 -36.05 1.85 -0.85
C GLN A 181 -35.36 2.57 0.32
N VAL A 182 -36.09 2.60 1.44
CA VAL A 182 -35.56 2.87 2.78
C VAL A 182 -34.73 1.64 3.17
N VAL A 183 -33.43 1.82 3.34
CA VAL A 183 -32.53 0.80 3.88
C VAL A 183 -32.00 1.33 5.20
N ASP A 184 -32.26 0.59 6.27
CA ASP A 184 -31.75 0.82 7.63
C ASP A 184 -30.22 0.98 7.61
N GLU A 185 -29.74 2.13 8.07
CA GLU A 185 -28.33 2.40 8.37
C GLU A 185 -27.94 1.66 9.65
N LEU A 186 -27.14 0.61 9.51
CA LEU A 186 -26.36 0.03 10.61
C LEU A 186 -25.04 0.80 10.71
N ASP A 187 -24.81 1.41 11.87
CA ASP A 187 -23.59 2.10 12.29
C ASP A 187 -22.37 1.16 12.22
N ASP A 188 -21.60 1.24 11.14
CA ASP A 188 -20.29 0.59 11.03
C ASP A 188 -19.16 1.61 11.31
N GLU A 189 -18.44 1.35 12.40
CA GLU A 189 -17.39 2.19 12.97
C GLU A 189 -16.23 2.47 11.99
N GLU A 190 -15.96 3.76 11.75
CA GLU A 190 -14.92 4.26 10.87
C GLU A 190 -13.50 4.13 11.46
N ALA A 191 -12.67 3.28 10.85
CA ALA A 191 -11.22 3.29 11.02
C ALA A 191 -10.57 4.09 9.87
N GLN A 192 -10.14 5.32 10.15
CA GLN A 192 -9.29 6.10 9.24
C GLN A 192 -7.93 6.36 9.89
N GLU A 193 -6.89 5.81 9.25
CA GLU A 193 -5.47 6.07 9.51
C GLU A 193 -5.04 7.34 8.78
N ASP A 194 -4.42 8.28 9.51
CA ASP A 194 -3.79 9.46 8.92
C ASP A 194 -2.28 9.45 9.20
N GLY A 195 -1.50 9.41 8.12
CA GLY A 195 -0.22 10.11 7.98
C GLY A 195 0.97 9.51 8.72
N LEU A 196 1.63 8.54 8.06
CA LEU A 196 2.92 7.93 8.45
C LEU A 196 2.91 7.19 9.81
N THR A 197 1.99 6.25 10.00
CA THR A 197 2.07 5.27 11.08
C THR A 197 2.72 3.97 10.61
N PHE A 198 4.06 3.94 10.57
CA PHE A 198 4.78 2.67 10.71
C PHE A 198 4.87 2.35 12.20
N THR A 199 3.78 1.87 12.79
CA THR A 199 3.77 1.22 14.12
C THR A 199 2.65 0.18 14.19
N GLU A 200 2.62 -0.76 13.24
CA GLU A 200 2.27 -2.12 13.65
C GLU A 200 3.55 -2.69 14.26
N GLY A 201 3.58 -2.75 15.59
CA GLY A 201 4.60 -3.50 16.29
C GLY A 201 4.56 -4.93 15.76
N LEU A 202 5.57 -5.30 14.97
CA LEU A 202 6.07 -6.66 15.03
C LEU A 202 6.44 -6.85 16.50
N GLU A 203 5.55 -7.51 17.26
CA GLU A 203 6.03 -8.30 18.37
C GLU A 203 7.20 -9.09 17.79
N VAL A 204 8.39 -8.80 18.31
CA VAL A 204 9.54 -9.67 18.13
C VAL A 204 9.10 -10.96 18.80
N PHE A 205 8.38 -11.80 18.06
CA PHE A 205 8.46 -13.23 18.27
C PHE A 205 9.97 -13.46 18.20
N GLY A 206 10.56 -13.77 19.36
CA GLY A 206 11.95 -14.20 19.39
C GLY A 206 12.09 -15.18 18.23
N GLU A 207 13.00 -14.87 17.31
CA GLU A 207 13.38 -15.83 16.28
C GLU A 207 13.78 -17.06 17.08
N ALA A 208 12.86 -18.02 17.22
CA ALA A 208 13.23 -19.35 17.55
C ALA A 208 14.13 -19.70 16.38
N GLU A 209 15.45 -19.70 16.63
CA GLU A 209 16.42 -20.35 15.78
C GLU A 209 15.83 -21.71 15.49
N ILE A 210 15.18 -21.85 14.34
CA ILE A 210 14.94 -23.16 13.76
C ILE A 210 16.34 -23.55 13.33
N VAL A 211 17.07 -24.18 14.26
CA VAL A 211 18.31 -24.87 13.95
C VAL A 211 17.93 -25.84 12.84
N HIS A 212 18.32 -25.50 11.62
CA HIS A 212 18.07 -26.31 10.44
C HIS A 212 18.96 -27.55 10.60
N ASP A 213 18.41 -28.59 11.21
CA ASP A 213 19.06 -29.88 11.31
C ASP A 213 19.13 -30.49 9.89
N PRO A 214 20.32 -30.58 9.28
CA PRO A 214 20.48 -31.11 7.94
C PRO A 214 20.15 -32.60 7.84
N SER A 215 19.95 -33.29 8.97
CA SER A 215 19.52 -34.70 9.01
C SER A 215 18.01 -34.89 8.93
N ARG A 216 17.21 -33.81 8.89
CA ARG A 216 15.75 -33.91 8.85
C ARG A 216 15.27 -34.45 7.48
N PRO A 217 14.40 -35.47 7.45
CA PRO A 217 13.81 -35.97 6.21
C PRO A 217 13.11 -34.85 5.44
N GLY A 218 13.46 -34.67 4.16
CA GLY A 218 12.91 -33.62 3.29
C GLY A 218 13.71 -32.30 3.27
N PHE A 219 14.80 -32.20 4.02
CA PHE A 219 15.75 -31.09 3.86
C PHE A 219 16.67 -31.35 2.66
N ASP A 220 16.62 -30.47 1.66
CA ASP A 220 17.58 -30.44 0.55
C ASP A 220 18.63 -29.35 0.81
N PRO A 221 19.89 -29.73 1.15
CA PRO A 221 20.97 -28.77 1.35
C PRO A 221 21.23 -27.91 0.11
N ASN A 222 20.99 -28.45 -1.10
CA ASN A 222 21.20 -27.72 -2.34
C ASN A 222 20.11 -26.67 -2.60
N ALA A 223 18.95 -26.78 -1.98
CA ALA A 223 17.90 -25.77 -2.09
C ALA A 223 18.16 -24.51 -1.23
N HIS A 224 19.26 -24.48 -0.47
CA HIS A 224 19.60 -23.39 0.45
C HIS A 224 20.94 -22.74 0.08
N VAL A 225 21.12 -21.49 0.53
CA VAL A 225 22.36 -20.71 0.42
C VAL A 225 22.71 -20.18 1.80
N ASP A 226 23.96 -20.34 2.21
CA ASP A 226 24.48 -19.71 3.43
C ASP A 226 24.69 -18.22 3.16
N ILE A 227 23.99 -17.36 3.90
CA ILE A 227 24.11 -15.90 3.81
C ILE A 227 25.05 -15.33 4.88
N GLY A 228 25.82 -16.18 5.57
CA GLY A 228 26.75 -15.83 6.64
C GLY A 228 26.24 -16.26 8.03
N ASN A 229 27.18 -16.46 8.96
CA ASN A 229 26.93 -16.93 10.33
C ASN A 229 26.20 -18.29 10.43
N GLY A 230 26.29 -19.14 9.40
CA GLY A 230 25.60 -20.43 9.35
C GLY A 230 24.09 -20.32 9.11
N LYS A 231 23.59 -19.15 8.69
CA LYS A 231 22.17 -18.95 8.38
C LYS A 231 21.88 -19.41 6.96
N LEU A 232 21.31 -20.61 6.84
CA LEU A 232 20.84 -21.15 5.57
C LEU A 232 19.49 -20.54 5.19
N VAL A 233 19.40 -19.93 4.01
CA VAL A 233 18.17 -19.39 3.44
C VAL A 233 17.84 -20.11 2.15
N HIS A 234 16.58 -20.54 2.00
CA HIS A 234 16.13 -21.22 0.79
C HIS A 234 16.31 -20.33 -0.47
N ARG A 235 16.86 -20.87 -1.55
CA ARG A 235 17.18 -20.17 -2.81
C ARG A 235 15.98 -19.41 -3.38
N GLN A 236 14.80 -20.04 -3.36
CA GLN A 236 13.55 -19.40 -3.80
C GLN A 236 13.22 -18.10 -3.03
N ARG A 237 13.57 -18.02 -1.73
CA ARG A 237 13.39 -16.79 -0.95
C ARG A 237 14.38 -15.71 -1.37
N VAL A 238 15.62 -16.08 -1.69
CA VAL A 238 16.65 -15.16 -2.22
C VAL A 238 16.22 -14.64 -3.59
N CYS A 239 15.83 -15.51 -4.52
CA CYS A 239 15.32 -15.13 -5.84
C CYS A 239 14.11 -14.19 -5.71
N ARG A 240 13.14 -14.52 -4.86
CA ARG A 240 11.98 -13.65 -4.64
C ARG A 240 12.39 -12.27 -4.11
N LEU A 241 13.34 -12.18 -3.17
CA LEU A 241 13.79 -10.89 -2.63
C LEU A 241 14.57 -10.06 -3.66
N LEU A 242 15.28 -10.71 -4.56
CA LEU A 242 16.02 -10.06 -5.64
C LEU A 242 15.10 -9.55 -6.76
N PHE A 243 14.13 -10.37 -7.19
CA PHE A 243 13.28 -10.07 -8.34
C PHE A 243 11.92 -9.46 -7.98
N ASN A 244 11.51 -9.55 -6.73
CA ASN A 244 10.23 -9.05 -6.25
C ASN A 244 10.42 -8.23 -4.96
N ARG A 245 11.42 -7.33 -4.99
CA ARG A 245 11.95 -6.56 -3.86
C ARG A 245 10.90 -5.66 -3.17
N PHE A 246 9.77 -5.43 -3.82
CA PHE A 246 8.82 -4.35 -3.51
C PHE A 246 7.40 -4.80 -3.18
N PHE A 247 7.18 -6.11 -2.99
CA PHE A 247 5.87 -6.70 -2.68
C PHE A 247 5.68 -6.90 -1.15
N ASP A 248 4.58 -6.41 -0.56
CA ASP A 248 4.09 -6.77 0.81
C ASP A 248 2.54 -6.66 0.90
N PRO A 249 1.80 -7.40 1.77
CA PRO A 249 2.21 -8.24 2.90
C PRO A 249 1.92 -9.74 2.73
N LYS A 250 2.47 -10.58 3.63
CA LYS A 250 2.34 -12.06 3.63
C LYS A 250 1.07 -12.60 4.29
N SER A 251 0.61 -13.78 3.84
CA SER A 251 -0.57 -14.48 4.37
C SER A 251 -0.46 -14.82 5.87
N PHE A 252 -1.58 -14.72 6.60
CA PHE A 252 -1.68 -15.08 8.02
C PHE A 252 -1.59 -16.59 8.26
N ASP A 253 -1.95 -17.40 7.27
CA ASP A 253 -1.83 -18.85 7.32
C ASP A 253 -0.36 -19.26 7.18
N ARG A 254 0.15 -19.99 8.19
CA ARG A 254 1.54 -20.43 8.29
C ARG A 254 1.95 -21.31 7.10
N LEU A 255 1.09 -22.21 6.61
CA LEU A 255 1.41 -23.07 5.47
C LEU A 255 1.51 -22.25 4.18
N LYS A 256 0.54 -21.34 3.96
CA LYS A 256 0.56 -20.44 2.80
C LYS A 256 1.74 -19.46 2.83
N ARG A 257 2.15 -19.02 4.01
CA ARG A 257 3.33 -18.17 4.21
C ARG A 257 4.64 -18.90 3.90
N VAL A 258 4.74 -20.17 4.26
CA VAL A 258 5.90 -21.04 3.98
C VAL A 258 6.01 -21.34 2.48
N CYS A 259 4.88 -21.46 1.78
CA CYS A 259 4.83 -21.57 0.32
C CYS A 259 5.00 -20.23 -0.44
N GLY A 260 5.26 -19.12 0.27
CA GLY A 260 5.53 -17.83 -0.36
C GLY A 260 4.28 -17.04 -0.79
N PHE A 261 3.08 -17.37 -0.32
CA PHE A 261 1.88 -16.60 -0.66
C PHE A 261 1.72 -15.33 0.17
N SER A 262 1.15 -14.33 -0.49
CA SER A 262 0.85 -13.01 0.07
C SER A 262 -0.58 -12.94 0.62
N LYS A 263 -0.88 -11.93 1.45
CA LYS A 263 -2.22 -11.60 1.91
C LYS A 263 -3.11 -11.35 0.70
N SER A 264 -4.11 -12.19 0.48
CA SER A 264 -5.35 -11.74 -0.16
C SER A 264 -6.15 -11.02 0.93
N ASN A 265 -6.10 -9.68 0.96
CA ASN A 265 -6.96 -8.91 1.86
C ASN A 265 -8.42 -9.12 1.48
N GLY A 266 -9.18 -9.81 2.35
CA GLY A 266 -10.64 -9.87 2.35
C GLY A 266 -11.27 -10.52 1.10
N SER A 267 -12.59 -10.75 1.15
CA SER A 267 -13.37 -11.11 -0.03
C SER A 267 -13.31 -9.97 -1.05
N ARG A 268 -12.31 -9.97 -1.92
CA ARG A 268 -12.33 -9.07 -3.08
C ARG A 268 -13.35 -9.64 -4.05
N ARG A 269 -14.42 -8.86 -4.27
CA ARG A 269 -15.20 -8.92 -5.50
C ARG A 269 -14.17 -8.93 -6.62
N ASP A 270 -14.22 -9.93 -7.49
CA ASP A 270 -13.53 -9.87 -8.77
C ASP A 270 -13.77 -8.48 -9.34
N LEU A 271 -12.72 -7.80 -9.82
CA LEU A 271 -12.93 -6.63 -10.69
C LEU A 271 -13.92 -7.11 -11.73
N GLU A 272 -15.12 -6.53 -11.78
CA GLU A 272 -16.11 -6.92 -12.77
C GLU A 272 -15.40 -6.83 -14.12
N ALA A 273 -15.24 -7.97 -14.81
CA ALA A 273 -14.43 -8.05 -16.02
C ALA A 273 -14.91 -7.06 -17.09
N GLY A 274 -16.20 -6.68 -17.05
CA GLY A 274 -16.78 -5.63 -17.88
C GLY A 274 -16.24 -4.21 -17.62
N GLY A 275 -15.65 -3.93 -16.45
CA GLY A 275 -15.05 -2.65 -16.13
C GLY A 275 -13.65 -2.45 -16.73
N ILE A 276 -12.90 -3.52 -16.99
CA ILE A 276 -11.48 -3.44 -17.43
C ILE A 276 -11.33 -2.80 -18.82
N VAL A 277 -12.39 -2.81 -19.63
CA VAL A 277 -12.39 -2.28 -21.02
C VAL A 277 -13.07 -0.90 -21.12
N GLY A 278 -13.43 -0.28 -19.99
CA GLY A 278 -13.98 1.07 -19.98
C GLY A 278 -12.91 2.10 -20.39
N PRO A 279 -13.15 2.96 -21.39
CA PRO A 279 -12.13 3.88 -21.91
C PRO A 279 -11.61 4.91 -20.89
N ASP A 280 -12.30 5.11 -19.76
CA ASP A 280 -11.99 6.12 -18.75
C ASP A 280 -11.76 5.54 -17.35
N LEU A 281 -11.39 4.26 -17.25
CA LEU A 281 -11.15 3.63 -15.95
C LEU A 281 -9.69 3.76 -15.54
N PHE A 282 -9.45 4.26 -14.32
CA PHE A 282 -8.17 4.23 -13.63
C PHE A 282 -8.12 3.02 -12.69
N VAL A 283 -7.07 2.21 -12.80
CA VAL A 283 -6.92 0.96 -12.03
C VAL A 283 -5.63 0.95 -11.21
N ILE A 284 -5.55 0.04 -10.23
CA ILE A 284 -4.29 -0.21 -9.52
C ILE A 284 -3.21 -0.62 -10.54
N GLY A 285 -2.00 -0.10 -10.43
CA GLY A 285 -0.90 -0.30 -11.38
C GLY A 285 -0.72 0.84 -12.38
N ASP A 286 -1.78 1.63 -12.62
CA ASP A 286 -1.69 2.79 -13.51
C ASP A 286 -0.80 3.90 -12.92
N LEU A 287 -0.27 4.74 -13.80
CA LEU A 287 0.56 5.87 -13.42
C LEU A 287 -0.27 7.12 -13.15
N PHE A 288 0.14 7.84 -12.11
CA PHE A 288 -0.32 9.20 -11.87
C PHE A 288 0.83 10.11 -11.46
N LEU A 289 0.66 11.39 -11.72
CA LEU A 289 1.57 12.46 -11.35
C LEU A 289 0.99 13.20 -10.14
N THR A 290 1.85 13.60 -9.22
CA THR A 290 1.45 14.39 -8.04
C THR A 290 2.60 15.28 -7.58
N LEU A 291 2.27 16.34 -6.83
CA LEU A 291 3.27 17.17 -6.16
C LEU A 291 3.62 16.57 -4.79
N LEU A 292 4.92 16.35 -4.55
CA LEU A 292 5.45 15.88 -3.27
C LEU A 292 6.34 16.94 -2.64
N ARG A 293 6.25 17.06 -1.31
CA ARG A 293 7.09 17.97 -0.54
C ARG A 293 8.29 17.22 0.03
N THR A 294 9.47 17.79 -0.20
CA THR A 294 10.73 17.36 0.40
C THR A 294 11.38 18.56 1.10
N ASN A 295 11.27 18.60 2.43
CA ASN A 295 11.64 19.78 3.23
C ASN A 295 10.89 21.04 2.79
N THR A 296 11.60 22.00 2.17
CA THR A 296 11.07 23.25 1.62
C THR A 296 10.89 23.21 0.10
N THR A 297 11.27 22.11 -0.54
CA THR A 297 11.12 21.91 -1.99
C THR A 297 9.82 21.17 -2.29
N VAL A 298 9.12 21.59 -3.34
CA VAL A 298 7.99 20.85 -3.93
C VAL A 298 8.37 20.42 -5.34
N SER A 299 8.23 19.13 -5.62
CA SER A 299 8.60 18.53 -6.90
C SER A 299 7.50 17.62 -7.40
N LEU A 300 7.34 17.56 -8.72
CA LEU A 300 6.48 16.57 -9.37
C LEU A 300 7.10 15.18 -9.20
N ALA A 301 6.25 14.20 -8.90
CA ALA A 301 6.61 12.80 -8.78
C ALA A 301 5.78 11.97 -9.76
N VAL A 302 6.41 10.97 -10.38
CA VAL A 302 5.73 9.92 -11.13
C VAL A 302 5.49 8.75 -10.19
N VAL A 303 4.24 8.32 -10.06
CA VAL A 303 3.83 7.35 -9.04
C VAL A 303 3.04 6.22 -9.68
N CYS A 304 3.45 4.98 -9.40
CA CYS A 304 2.69 3.79 -9.76
C CYS A 304 1.65 3.50 -8.68
N CYS A 305 0.37 3.46 -9.04
CA CYS A 305 -0.74 3.26 -8.10
C CYS A 305 -0.69 1.86 -7.49
N THR A 306 -0.74 1.78 -6.16
CA THR A 306 -0.81 0.52 -5.42
C THR A 306 -2.12 0.33 -4.67
N ALA A 307 -2.85 1.41 -4.37
CA ALA A 307 -4.18 1.35 -3.80
C ALA A 307 -5.02 2.59 -4.15
N ILE A 308 -6.33 2.35 -4.30
CA ILE A 308 -7.35 3.38 -4.50
C ILE A 308 -8.29 3.31 -3.30
N HIS A 309 -8.56 4.46 -2.67
CA HIS A 309 -9.45 4.56 -1.52
C HIS A 309 -10.54 5.60 -1.78
N ASP A 310 -11.78 5.26 -1.45
CA ASP A 310 -12.90 6.20 -1.34
C ASP A 310 -13.34 6.25 0.13
N GLY A 311 -12.91 7.29 0.84
CA GLY A 311 -13.01 7.34 2.30
C GLY A 311 -12.27 6.17 2.95
N ASN A 312 -13.00 5.22 3.54
CA ASN A 312 -12.46 4.01 4.17
C ASN A 312 -12.55 2.77 3.27
N LYS A 313 -13.19 2.88 2.10
CA LYS A 313 -13.41 1.76 1.19
C LYS A 313 -12.24 1.63 0.21
N SER A 314 -11.62 0.45 0.13
CA SER A 314 -10.64 0.16 -0.91
C SER A 314 -11.34 -0.21 -2.22
N LEU A 315 -10.92 0.42 -3.31
CA LEU A 315 -11.41 0.17 -4.66
C LEU A 315 -10.35 -0.55 -5.49
N GLY A 316 -10.79 -1.40 -6.43
CA GLY A 316 -9.90 -2.01 -7.44
C GLY A 316 -9.68 -1.09 -8.65
N SER A 317 -10.66 -0.22 -8.91
CA SER A 317 -10.68 0.72 -10.02
C SER A 317 -11.65 1.87 -9.74
N ILE A 318 -11.53 2.95 -10.52
CA ILE A 318 -12.37 4.15 -10.40
C ILE A 318 -12.40 4.91 -11.74
N LEU A 319 -13.48 5.63 -12.04
CA LEU A 319 -13.51 6.51 -13.21
C LEU A 319 -12.52 7.67 -13.05
N SER A 320 -11.76 7.96 -14.11
CA SER A 320 -10.77 9.03 -14.18
C SER A 320 -11.35 10.40 -13.80
N THR A 321 -12.60 10.66 -14.17
CA THR A 321 -13.32 11.90 -13.82
C THR A 321 -13.63 11.99 -12.33
N THR A 322 -13.95 10.87 -11.67
CA THR A 322 -14.22 10.83 -10.23
C THR A 322 -12.96 11.05 -9.40
N VAL A 323 -11.79 10.59 -9.87
CA VAL A 323 -10.51 10.82 -9.17
C VAL A 323 -10.26 12.31 -8.93
N ARG A 324 -10.59 13.15 -9.92
CA ARG A 324 -10.30 14.59 -9.89
C ARG A 324 -11.43 15.44 -9.31
N ASP A 325 -12.57 14.86 -8.95
CA ASP A 325 -13.71 15.61 -8.42
C ASP A 325 -13.38 16.18 -7.02
N PRO A 326 -13.40 17.51 -6.83
CA PRO A 326 -13.18 18.17 -5.54
C PRO A 326 -14.11 17.71 -4.41
N LYS A 327 -15.28 17.15 -4.74
CA LYS A 327 -16.25 16.64 -3.77
C LYS A 327 -15.98 15.19 -3.37
N SER A 328 -15.16 14.49 -4.15
CA SER A 328 -14.83 13.10 -3.89
C SER A 328 -13.90 12.97 -2.68
N LYS A 329 -14.01 11.86 -1.94
CA LYS A 329 -13.12 11.52 -0.84
C LYS A 329 -11.96 10.62 -1.30
N ILE A 330 -11.63 10.69 -2.58
CA ILE A 330 -10.67 9.77 -3.19
C ILE A 330 -9.26 10.07 -2.70
N ARG A 331 -8.55 9.01 -2.31
CA ARG A 331 -7.12 9.02 -2.01
C ARG A 331 -6.43 7.95 -2.84
N LEU A 332 -5.35 8.31 -3.50
CA LEU A 332 -4.50 7.40 -4.24
C LEU A 332 -3.23 7.14 -3.45
N SER A 333 -2.88 5.86 -3.28
CA SER A 333 -1.61 5.44 -2.72
C SER A 333 -0.75 4.81 -3.81
N GLY A 334 0.55 5.04 -3.77
CA GLY A 334 1.44 4.50 -4.79
C GLY A 334 2.92 4.62 -4.48
N GLN A 335 3.73 3.93 -5.27
CA GLN A 335 5.18 3.88 -5.16
C GLN A 335 5.81 4.91 -6.11
N VAL A 336 6.70 5.75 -5.58
CA VAL A 336 7.37 6.79 -6.37
C VAL A 336 8.44 6.14 -7.26
N LEU A 337 8.36 6.37 -8.57
CA LEU A 337 9.27 5.80 -9.57
C LEU A 337 10.59 6.57 -9.60
N THR A 338 11.71 5.89 -9.86
CA THR A 338 12.99 6.55 -10.14
C THR A 338 13.10 6.84 -11.63
N MET A 339 13.18 8.12 -11.99
CA MET A 339 13.16 8.58 -13.38
C MET A 339 14.52 9.14 -13.77
N GLN A 340 14.91 8.98 -15.04
CA GLN A 340 16.11 9.58 -15.62
C GLN A 340 15.74 10.34 -16.90
N MET A 341 16.24 11.56 -17.03
CA MET A 341 16.07 12.36 -18.23
C MET A 341 16.97 11.85 -19.36
N VAL A 342 16.42 11.78 -20.56
CA VAL A 342 17.06 11.33 -21.80
C VAL A 342 16.62 12.22 -22.97
N PRO A 343 17.38 12.32 -24.08
CA PRO A 343 16.88 12.95 -25.30
C PRO A 343 15.62 12.23 -25.81
N THR A 344 14.64 12.98 -26.29
CA THR A 344 13.46 12.44 -26.99
C THR A 344 13.91 11.89 -28.36
N LEU A 345 13.48 10.68 -28.70
CA LEU A 345 13.66 10.09 -30.03
C LEU A 345 12.29 10.03 -30.70
N HIS A 346 12.17 10.58 -31.91
CA HIS A 346 10.91 10.52 -32.66
C HIS A 346 10.83 9.26 -33.53
N ASP A 347 11.98 8.67 -33.90
CA ASP A 347 12.09 7.39 -34.62
C ASP A 347 13.04 6.43 -33.87
N GLU A 348 12.70 5.14 -33.80
CA GLU A 348 13.55 4.11 -33.20
C GLU A 348 14.91 3.96 -33.92
N ASN A 349 15.01 4.41 -35.17
CA ASN A 349 16.25 4.38 -35.97
C ASN A 349 17.11 5.64 -35.83
N GLU A 350 16.65 6.64 -35.07
CA GLU A 350 17.37 7.90 -34.92
C GLU A 350 18.60 7.71 -34.02
N SER A 351 19.78 8.08 -34.52
CA SER A 351 21.01 8.05 -33.72
C SER A 351 20.86 8.96 -32.51
N LEU A 352 21.27 8.48 -31.33
CA LEU A 352 21.20 9.26 -30.08
C LEU A 352 21.75 10.68 -30.31
N PRO A 353 20.95 11.74 -30.08
CA PRO A 353 21.42 13.11 -30.16
C PRO A 353 22.61 13.36 -29.22
N THR A 354 23.36 14.43 -29.49
CA THR A 354 24.46 14.99 -28.69
C THR A 354 24.26 14.89 -27.16
N PRO A 355 25.34 14.87 -26.35
CA PRO A 355 25.26 14.47 -24.95
C PRO A 355 24.27 15.34 -24.17
N LEU A 356 23.66 14.72 -23.15
CA LEU A 356 22.73 15.35 -22.24
C LEU A 356 23.21 16.76 -21.87
N PRO A 357 22.32 17.77 -21.89
CA PRO A 357 22.66 19.10 -21.44
C PRO A 357 23.27 19.01 -20.05
N PRO A 358 24.43 19.64 -19.82
CA PRO A 358 25.16 19.47 -18.57
C PRO A 358 24.35 20.00 -17.39
N THR A 359 23.47 20.99 -17.60
CA THR A 359 22.77 21.69 -16.53
C THR A 359 21.27 21.90 -16.78
N SER A 360 20.53 22.09 -15.68
CA SER A 360 19.10 22.45 -15.72
C SER A 360 18.79 23.71 -16.52
N ALA A 361 19.73 24.66 -16.58
CA ALA A 361 19.58 25.93 -17.29
C ALA A 361 19.53 25.75 -18.82
N ASP A 362 20.15 24.68 -19.33
CA ASP A 362 20.19 24.38 -20.76
C ASP A 362 18.97 23.56 -21.23
N VAL A 363 18.26 22.92 -20.29
CA VAL A 363 17.08 22.10 -20.57
C VAL A 363 15.81 22.96 -20.56
N ARG A 364 15.73 23.96 -19.69
CA ARG A 364 14.47 24.64 -19.39
C ARG A 364 14.61 26.15 -19.37
N ALA A 365 13.84 26.82 -20.23
CA ALA A 365 13.54 28.23 -20.06
C ALA A 365 12.88 28.46 -18.68
N PRO A 366 13.13 29.60 -18.02
CA PRO A 366 12.57 29.89 -16.70
C PRO A 366 11.03 29.97 -16.69
N ASP A 367 10.41 30.13 -17.85
CA ASP A 367 8.97 30.01 -18.07
C ASP A 367 8.63 28.67 -18.72
N TRP A 368 7.88 27.87 -17.99
CA TRP A 368 7.38 26.54 -18.36
C TRP A 368 6.43 26.49 -19.57
N LYS A 369 6.24 27.59 -20.28
CA LYS A 369 5.15 27.72 -21.23
C LYS A 369 5.42 26.91 -22.49
N THR A 370 4.75 25.77 -22.59
CA THR A 370 4.25 25.12 -23.82
C THR A 370 5.18 25.25 -25.02
N GLN A 371 6.37 24.68 -24.93
CA GLN A 371 7.04 24.22 -26.14
C GLN A 371 6.47 22.83 -26.42
N GLU A 372 5.63 22.71 -27.46
CA GLU A 372 4.90 21.48 -27.79
C GLU A 372 5.84 20.31 -28.12
N ASP A 373 7.10 20.59 -28.44
CA ASP A 373 8.14 19.59 -28.69
C ASP A 373 9.32 19.79 -27.73
N SER A 374 9.32 19.06 -26.61
CA SER A 374 10.52 18.98 -25.77
C SER A 374 11.54 18.04 -26.40
N SER A 375 12.78 18.52 -26.57
CA SER A 375 13.92 17.66 -26.95
C SER A 375 14.26 16.58 -25.91
N TYR A 376 13.56 16.55 -24.76
CA TYR A 376 13.85 15.66 -23.64
C TYR A 376 12.62 14.94 -23.13
N SER A 377 12.84 13.71 -22.67
CA SER A 377 11.84 12.86 -22.04
C SER A 377 12.43 12.21 -20.78
N TRP A 378 11.57 11.66 -19.94
CA TRP A 378 11.94 10.95 -18.72
C TRP A 378 11.60 9.48 -18.83
N ILE A 379 12.60 8.63 -18.60
CA ILE A 379 12.48 7.17 -18.63
C ILE A 379 12.51 6.61 -17.22
N TRP A 380 11.62 5.66 -16.93
CA TRP A 380 11.66 4.90 -15.69
C TRP A 380 12.85 3.93 -15.66
N THR A 381 13.70 4.02 -14.63
CA THR A 381 14.95 3.26 -14.51
C THR A 381 14.79 1.83 -13.97
N GLY A 382 13.55 1.32 -13.90
CA GLY A 382 13.21 0.01 -13.30
C GLY A 382 13.19 0.00 -11.77
N GLY A 383 13.54 1.13 -11.13
CA GLY A 383 13.60 1.27 -9.68
C GLY A 383 12.45 2.07 -9.07
N TYR A 384 12.27 1.91 -7.76
CA TYR A 384 11.40 2.79 -6.98
C TYR A 384 12.24 3.54 -5.96
N LEU A 385 11.78 4.74 -5.60
CA LEU A 385 12.40 5.52 -4.55
C LEU A 385 12.37 4.71 -3.26
N THR A 386 13.54 4.51 -2.66
CA THR A 386 13.65 3.83 -1.36
C THR A 386 13.87 4.86 -0.25
N VAL A 387 13.31 4.55 0.91
CA VAL A 387 13.49 5.24 2.17
C VAL A 387 14.08 4.29 3.18
N ASP A 388 14.85 4.86 4.10
CA ASP A 388 15.45 4.19 5.24
C ASP A 388 14.62 4.48 6.49
N PRO A 389 13.52 3.74 6.74
CA PRO A 389 12.81 3.84 8.00
C PRO A 389 13.75 3.40 9.12
N PRO A 390 13.91 4.20 10.18
CA PRO A 390 14.60 3.74 11.37
C PRO A 390 13.85 2.52 11.91
N ILE A 391 14.54 1.40 12.08
CA ILE A 391 13.96 0.25 12.77
C ILE A 391 13.95 0.58 14.26
N THR A 392 12.75 0.72 14.84
CA THR A 392 12.58 1.03 16.26
C THR A 392 13.43 0.08 17.13
N GLY A 393 14.33 0.65 17.93
CA GLY A 393 15.21 -0.12 18.83
C GLY A 393 16.55 -0.55 18.23
N THR A 394 16.86 -0.22 16.98
CA THR A 394 18.18 -0.49 16.38
C THR A 394 18.75 0.73 15.67
N SER A 395 20.08 0.80 15.53
CA SER A 395 20.75 1.78 14.67
C SER A 395 20.73 1.38 13.19
N GLN A 396 20.15 0.23 12.85
CA GLN A 396 20.08 -0.28 11.49
C GLN A 396 18.84 0.27 10.78
N SER A 397 18.99 0.52 9.48
CA SER A 397 17.91 0.88 8.58
C SER A 397 17.82 -0.15 7.47
N THR A 398 16.59 -0.48 7.05
CA THR A 398 16.34 -1.30 5.85
C THR A 398 15.78 -0.41 4.78
N GLU A 399 16.35 -0.42 3.57
CA GLU A 399 15.74 0.23 2.41
C GLU A 399 14.34 -0.36 2.15
N LYS A 400 13.30 0.47 2.27
CA LYS A 400 11.92 0.16 1.90
C LYS A 400 11.45 1.10 0.81
N VAL A 401 10.54 0.69 -0.05
CA VAL A 401 9.97 1.59 -1.06
C VAL A 401 9.18 2.71 -0.39
N ALA A 402 9.37 3.93 -0.87
CA ALA A 402 8.55 5.08 -0.53
C ALA A 402 7.15 4.90 -1.11
N VAL A 403 6.17 4.70 -0.24
CA VAL A 403 4.75 4.75 -0.59
C VAL A 403 4.19 6.08 -0.13
N VAL A 404 3.57 6.81 -1.05
CA VAL A 404 2.89 8.08 -0.78
C VAL A 404 1.39 7.88 -0.89
N THR A 405 0.61 8.67 -0.15
CA THR A 405 -0.85 8.73 -0.28
C THR A 405 -1.26 10.18 -0.47
N VAL A 406 -1.99 10.47 -1.54
CA VAL A 406 -2.36 11.82 -1.94
C VAL A 406 -3.86 11.91 -2.21
N PRO A 407 -4.49 13.08 -2.02
CA PRO A 407 -5.86 13.31 -2.47
C PRO A 407 -5.96 13.16 -3.99
N GLY A 408 -7.01 12.49 -4.49
CA GLY A 408 -7.22 12.29 -5.94
C GLY A 408 -7.26 13.61 -6.73
N VAL A 409 -7.81 14.67 -6.10
CA VAL A 409 -7.88 16.04 -6.65
C VAL A 409 -6.51 16.69 -6.88
N LEU A 410 -5.45 16.14 -6.29
CA LEU A 410 -4.06 16.55 -6.51
C LEU A 410 -3.28 15.52 -7.33
N THR A 411 -3.96 14.82 -8.24
CA THR A 411 -3.33 13.88 -9.16
C THR A 411 -3.68 14.18 -10.61
N GLU A 412 -2.69 14.00 -11.48
CA GLU A 412 -2.86 14.05 -12.93
C GLU A 412 -2.57 12.66 -13.49
N LEU A 413 -3.55 12.07 -14.18
CA LEU A 413 -3.39 10.74 -14.76
C LEU A 413 -2.54 10.85 -16.02
N VAL A 414 -1.58 9.93 -16.20
CA VAL A 414 -0.66 9.96 -17.34
C VAL A 414 -0.64 8.62 -18.04
N ASN A 415 -0.66 8.64 -19.38
CA ASN A 415 -0.49 7.47 -20.21
C ASN A 415 0.94 7.49 -20.79
N PRO A 416 1.91 6.77 -20.18
CA PRO A 416 3.28 6.79 -20.66
C PRO A 416 3.44 6.05 -22.00
N ALA A 417 4.41 6.47 -22.81
CA ALA A 417 4.83 5.68 -23.97
C ALA A 417 5.71 4.49 -23.51
N MET A 418 5.56 3.33 -24.14
CA MET A 418 6.45 2.19 -23.94
C MET A 418 7.62 2.26 -24.92
N VAL A 419 8.85 2.30 -24.41
CA VAL A 419 10.06 2.47 -25.24
C VAL A 419 11.16 1.47 -24.87
N ASN A 420 12.05 1.18 -25.82
CA ASN A 420 13.30 0.46 -25.55
C ASN A 420 14.29 1.40 -24.84
N ALA A 421 14.54 1.14 -23.55
CA ALA A 421 15.38 1.96 -22.71
C ALA A 421 16.83 1.47 -22.61
N THR A 422 17.12 0.22 -22.94
CA THR A 422 18.48 -0.34 -22.91
C THR A 422 19.51 0.51 -23.66
N PRO A 423 19.26 1.01 -24.89
CA PRO A 423 20.24 1.86 -25.58
C PRO A 423 20.33 3.29 -25.03
N ARG A 424 19.38 3.70 -24.18
CA ARG A 424 19.21 5.09 -23.72
C ARG A 424 19.64 5.30 -22.28
N LEU A 425 19.80 4.21 -21.52
CA LEU A 425 20.26 4.22 -20.14
C LEU A 425 21.66 3.62 -20.04
N GLY A 426 22.41 4.01 -19.01
CA GLY A 426 23.70 3.37 -18.72
C GLY A 426 23.54 1.87 -18.45
N SER A 427 24.57 1.08 -18.77
CA SER A 427 24.56 -0.39 -18.66
C SER A 427 24.05 -0.89 -17.30
N ASP A 428 24.45 -0.24 -16.22
CA ASP A 428 24.10 -0.64 -14.85
C ASP A 428 22.62 -0.42 -14.53
N ILE A 429 22.00 0.55 -15.18
CA ILE A 429 20.57 0.86 -15.04
C ILE A 429 19.75 -0.02 -15.98
N ALA A 430 20.23 -0.24 -17.20
CA ALA A 430 19.58 -1.14 -18.15
C ALA A 430 19.42 -2.56 -17.59
N LEU A 431 20.37 -3.04 -16.77
CA LEU A 431 20.27 -4.33 -16.06
C LEU A 431 19.14 -4.39 -15.02
N LYS A 432 18.58 -3.25 -14.60
CA LYS A 432 17.47 -3.16 -13.64
C LYS A 432 16.11 -3.12 -14.33
N ILE A 433 16.08 -2.94 -15.64
CA ILE A 433 14.85 -3.00 -16.45
C ILE A 433 14.52 -4.48 -16.69
N ASN A 434 13.26 -4.78 -17.05
CA ASN A 434 12.83 -6.11 -17.45
C ASN A 434 13.71 -6.70 -18.57
N SER A 435 13.60 -8.01 -18.81
CA SER A 435 14.46 -8.68 -19.80
C SER A 435 14.32 -8.17 -21.23
N GLU A 436 13.18 -7.54 -21.56
CA GLU A 436 12.93 -6.94 -22.87
C GLU A 436 13.61 -5.57 -23.03
N GLY A 437 14.12 -4.99 -21.94
CA GLY A 437 14.69 -3.64 -21.95
C GLY A 437 13.65 -2.54 -22.17
N ARG A 438 12.35 -2.86 -22.07
CA ARG A 438 11.26 -1.92 -22.36
C ARG A 438 10.71 -1.31 -21.08
N THR A 439 10.44 -0.01 -21.08
CA THR A 439 9.94 0.70 -19.90
C THR A 439 9.12 1.93 -20.30
N TRP A 440 8.62 2.66 -19.31
CA TRP A 440 7.84 3.87 -19.50
C TRP A 440 8.71 5.09 -19.82
N GLN A 441 8.26 5.86 -20.80
CA GLN A 441 8.73 7.20 -21.13
C GLN A 441 7.59 8.21 -20.97
N ILE A 442 7.88 9.37 -20.39
CA ILE A 442 6.98 10.51 -20.34
C ILE A 442 7.73 11.73 -20.87
N ASP A 443 7.11 12.46 -21.79
CA ASP A 443 7.66 13.70 -22.34
C ASP A 443 7.84 14.80 -21.24
N ASP A 444 8.94 15.56 -21.31
CA ASP A 444 9.22 16.61 -20.29
C ASP A 444 8.19 17.75 -20.35
N GLY A 445 7.69 18.11 -21.53
CA GLY A 445 6.64 19.11 -21.70
C GLY A 445 5.33 18.68 -21.04
N THR A 446 4.95 17.41 -21.20
CA THR A 446 3.80 16.80 -20.52
C THR A 446 3.93 16.85 -18.99
N LEU A 447 5.12 16.54 -18.45
CA LEU A 447 5.39 16.65 -17.02
C LEU A 447 5.33 18.11 -16.54
N GLY A 448 5.84 19.06 -17.32
CA GLY A 448 5.72 20.50 -17.06
C GLY A 448 4.27 20.93 -16.93
N ALA A 449 3.47 20.67 -17.97
CA ALA A 449 2.04 21.00 -18.01
C ALA A 449 1.27 20.41 -16.82
N ALA A 450 1.53 19.13 -16.49
CA ALA A 450 0.93 18.48 -15.33
C ALA A 450 1.31 19.18 -14.01
N CYS A 451 2.56 19.61 -13.85
CA CYS A 451 3.02 20.34 -12.68
C CYS A 451 2.24 21.63 -12.45
N GLU A 452 1.96 22.41 -13.50
CA GLU A 452 1.17 23.64 -13.33
C GLU A 452 -0.30 23.40 -13.13
N MET A 453 -0.88 22.41 -13.82
CA MET A 453 -2.29 22.06 -13.60
C MET A 453 -2.51 21.64 -12.14
N LEU A 454 -1.60 20.82 -11.59
CA LEU A 454 -1.64 20.42 -10.18
C LEU A 454 -1.47 21.63 -9.25
N TRP A 455 -0.57 22.56 -9.58
CA TRP A 455 -0.37 23.77 -8.78
C TRP A 455 -1.55 24.75 -8.85
N ALA A 456 -2.14 24.94 -10.03
CA ALA A 456 -3.33 25.75 -10.23
C ALA A 456 -4.52 25.15 -9.46
N THR A 457 -4.66 23.82 -9.47
CA THR A 457 -5.68 23.10 -8.70
C THR A 457 -5.48 23.30 -7.20
N PHE A 458 -4.23 23.16 -6.72
CA PHE A 458 -3.88 23.42 -5.32
C PHE A 458 -4.31 24.83 -4.85
N ASN A 459 -4.02 25.85 -5.66
CA ASN A 459 -4.40 27.23 -5.37
C ASN A 459 -5.92 27.47 -5.43
N THR A 460 -6.58 26.91 -6.45
CA THR A 460 -8.03 27.04 -6.66
C THR A 460 -8.81 26.46 -5.49
N LEU A 461 -8.37 25.30 -4.99
CA LEU A 461 -8.95 24.61 -3.84
C LEU A 461 -8.49 25.19 -2.50
N LYS A 462 -7.64 26.23 -2.50
CA LYS A 462 -7.07 26.87 -1.30
C LYS A 462 -6.45 25.86 -0.34
N LEU A 463 -5.78 24.85 -0.90
CA LEU A 463 -5.11 23.83 -0.12
C LEU A 463 -3.91 24.42 0.62
N SER A 464 -3.50 23.74 1.68
CA SER A 464 -2.41 24.13 2.53
C SER A 464 -1.16 23.32 2.24
N ALA A 465 0.01 23.83 2.64
CA ALA A 465 1.28 23.13 2.54
C ALA A 465 1.31 21.73 3.19
N LYS A 466 0.32 21.40 4.04
CA LYS A 466 0.19 20.09 4.70
C LYS A 466 -0.45 19.04 3.82
N ASP A 467 -1.17 19.48 2.80
CA ASP A 467 -1.91 18.61 1.89
C ASP A 467 -0.96 17.97 0.86
N PHE A 468 0.27 18.47 0.74
CA PHE A 468 1.36 17.75 0.08
C PHE A 468 1.78 16.52 0.89
N ALA A 469 1.79 15.37 0.23
CA ALA A 469 2.47 14.20 0.77
C ALA A 469 3.97 14.50 0.94
N VAL A 470 4.53 14.06 2.07
CA VAL A 470 5.90 14.38 2.46
C VAL A 470 6.80 13.18 2.20
N VAL A 471 7.90 13.43 1.50
CA VAL A 471 8.99 12.47 1.33
C VAL A 471 10.24 13.04 1.98
N LYS A 472 10.98 12.21 2.71
CA LYS A 472 12.26 12.63 3.29
C LYS A 472 13.29 12.76 2.17
N LYS A 473 14.06 13.85 2.15
CA LYS A 473 15.10 14.07 1.15
C LYS A 473 16.08 12.90 1.11
N ARG A 474 16.29 12.35 -0.08
CA ARG A 474 17.23 11.26 -0.36
C ARG A 474 17.94 11.54 -1.69
N SER A 475 18.93 10.72 -2.01
CA SER A 475 19.78 10.89 -3.20
C SER A 475 19.00 10.88 -4.53
N MET A 476 17.77 10.34 -4.55
CA MET A 476 16.99 10.14 -5.77
C MET A 476 15.68 10.93 -5.83
N PHE A 477 15.31 11.65 -4.76
CA PHE A 477 14.15 12.54 -4.79
C PHE A 477 14.37 13.79 -3.91
N PRO A 478 14.15 15.02 -4.43
CA PRO A 478 13.71 15.37 -5.78
C PRO A 478 14.56 14.77 -6.90
N TYR A 479 13.96 14.53 -8.06
CA TYR A 479 14.73 14.08 -9.23
C TYR A 479 15.84 15.10 -9.49
N THR A 480 16.97 14.66 -10.04
CA THR A 480 18.12 15.55 -10.30
C THR A 480 18.61 15.41 -11.73
N PHE A 481 19.12 16.50 -12.29
CA PHE A 481 19.90 16.49 -13.51
C PHE A 481 21.30 15.90 -13.25
N SER A 482 22.09 15.72 -14.31
CA SER A 482 23.46 15.16 -14.24
C SER A 482 24.44 16.02 -13.42
N ASP A 483 24.20 17.33 -13.33
CA ASP A 483 24.96 18.25 -12.46
C ASP A 483 24.53 18.22 -10.98
N GLY A 484 23.52 17.42 -10.63
CA GLY A 484 22.95 17.33 -9.29
C GLY A 484 21.94 18.43 -8.95
N THR A 485 21.59 19.31 -9.89
CA THR A 485 20.51 20.29 -9.69
C THR A 485 19.15 19.60 -9.65
N GLU A 486 18.25 20.09 -8.80
CA GLU A 486 16.91 19.51 -8.64
C GLU A 486 16.06 19.76 -9.91
N ALA A 487 15.45 18.70 -10.41
CA ALA A 487 14.60 18.65 -11.59
C ALA A 487 13.11 18.53 -11.19
N LEU A 488 12.23 18.76 -12.18
CA LEU A 488 10.78 18.66 -12.01
C LEU A 488 10.24 19.45 -10.79
N LEU A 489 10.89 20.60 -10.50
CA LEU A 489 10.51 21.50 -9.42
C LEU A 489 9.21 22.25 -9.76
N CYS A 490 8.27 22.26 -8.82
CA CYS A 490 7.21 23.25 -8.81
C CYS A 490 7.77 24.53 -8.17
N ARG A 491 8.37 25.41 -8.98
CA ARG A 491 9.04 26.63 -8.48
C ARG A 491 8.12 27.52 -7.64
N PRO A 492 6.88 27.86 -8.08
CA PRO A 492 6.01 28.71 -7.29
C PRO A 492 5.64 28.10 -5.93
N ALA A 493 5.39 26.79 -5.89
CA ALA A 493 5.10 26.09 -4.64
C ALA A 493 6.31 26.06 -3.71
N THR A 494 7.50 25.82 -4.27
CA THR A 494 8.77 25.81 -3.53
C THR A 494 9.07 27.19 -2.94
N GLU A 495 8.98 28.24 -3.75
CA GLU A 495 9.17 29.63 -3.30
C GLU A 495 8.16 30.01 -2.21
N GLN A 496 6.89 29.61 -2.35
CA GLN A 496 5.89 29.85 -1.32
C GLN A 496 6.20 29.12 -0.01
N LEU A 497 6.70 27.88 -0.07
CA LEU A 497 7.14 27.14 1.12
C LEU A 497 8.39 27.74 1.75
N GLN A 498 9.39 28.10 0.95
CA GLN A 498 10.63 28.73 1.41
C GLN A 498 10.33 30.07 2.08
N LYS A 499 9.56 30.93 1.42
CA LYS A 499 9.09 32.20 1.98
C LYS A 499 8.34 31.99 3.29
N ARG A 500 7.50 30.96 3.38
CA ARG A 500 6.79 30.64 4.64
C ARG A 500 7.75 30.22 5.76
N VAL A 501 8.79 29.46 5.46
CA VAL A 501 9.80 29.07 6.45
C VAL A 501 10.64 30.26 6.87
N GLU A 502 11.09 31.07 5.91
CA GLU A 502 11.79 32.33 6.17
C GLU A 502 10.95 33.29 7.01
N ASP A 503 9.66 33.44 6.67
CA ASP A 503 8.69 34.27 7.41
C ASP A 503 8.45 33.76 8.83
N VAL A 504 8.68 32.47 9.11
CA VAL A 504 8.58 31.89 10.45
C VAL A 504 9.89 32.09 11.22
N GLU A 505 11.04 31.86 10.58
CA GLU A 505 12.36 32.00 11.23
C GLU A 505 12.73 33.47 11.47
N ASN A 506 12.39 34.35 10.54
CA ASN A 506 12.62 35.79 10.65
C ASN A 506 11.47 36.55 11.31
N ARG A 507 10.39 35.87 11.69
CA ARG A 507 9.24 36.50 12.33
C ARG A 507 9.65 37.21 13.60
N LYS A 508 9.47 38.53 13.63
CA LYS A 508 9.59 39.33 14.85
C LYS A 508 8.24 39.39 15.54
N CYS A 509 8.23 39.18 16.85
CA CYS A 509 7.07 39.42 17.70
C CYS A 509 6.58 40.86 17.50
N HIS A 510 5.32 41.06 17.13
CA HIS A 510 4.77 42.42 16.98
C HIS A 510 4.58 43.11 18.34
N LEU A 511 4.57 42.34 19.44
CA LEU A 511 4.50 42.90 20.79
C LEU A 511 5.87 43.36 21.30
N CYS A 512 6.98 42.67 21.03
CA CYS A 512 8.29 43.04 21.63
C CYS A 512 9.47 43.12 20.65
N GLY A 513 9.26 42.83 19.37
CA GLY A 513 10.29 42.89 18.32
C GLY A 513 11.27 41.70 18.27
N ILE A 514 11.22 40.79 19.24
CA ILE A 514 12.14 39.64 19.33
C ILE A 514 11.79 38.56 18.29
N LYS A 515 12.80 37.94 17.68
CA LYS A 515 12.61 36.77 16.81
C LYS A 515 12.45 35.50 17.65
N ALA A 516 11.25 34.90 17.62
CA ALA A 516 10.97 33.69 18.42
C ALA A 516 11.11 32.37 17.62
N GLY A 517 11.16 32.45 16.29
CA GLY A 517 11.29 31.28 15.40
C GLY A 517 10.28 30.18 15.72
N LYS A 518 10.76 28.93 15.85
CA LYS A 518 9.94 27.74 16.17
C LYS A 518 9.26 27.79 17.55
N LYS A 519 9.68 28.68 18.46
CA LYS A 519 9.11 28.84 19.81
C LYS A 519 8.03 29.93 19.90
N TRP A 520 7.50 30.40 18.76
CA TRP A 520 6.52 31.48 18.70
C TRP A 520 5.34 31.33 19.68
N ARG A 521 4.67 30.16 19.72
CA ARG A 521 3.54 29.94 20.67
C ARG A 521 3.98 30.13 22.13
N GLY A 522 5.15 29.60 22.48
CA GLY A 522 5.68 29.74 23.83
C GLY A 522 5.97 31.19 24.19
N HIS A 523 6.59 31.90 23.25
CA HIS A 523 6.87 33.34 23.37
C HIS A 523 5.60 34.19 23.48
N MET A 524 4.60 33.96 22.64
CA MET A 524 3.31 34.66 22.73
C MET A 524 2.59 34.34 24.03
N GLY A 525 2.62 33.09 24.48
CA GLY A 525 2.05 32.69 25.77
C GLY A 525 2.70 33.39 26.95
N GLU A 526 4.00 33.71 26.90
CA GLU A 526 4.67 34.49 27.94
C GLU A 526 4.05 35.88 28.10
N HIS A 527 3.91 36.63 26.99
CA HIS A 527 3.26 37.95 26.97
C HIS A 527 1.81 37.88 27.46
N ILE A 528 1.05 36.89 26.97
CA ILE A 528 -0.36 36.74 27.36
C ILE A 528 -0.47 36.45 28.85
N LEU A 529 0.35 35.55 29.40
CA LEU A 529 0.28 35.22 30.83
C LEU A 529 0.67 36.40 31.70
N ARG A 530 1.74 37.12 31.35
CA ARG A 530 2.19 38.31 32.07
C ARG A 530 1.14 39.41 32.06
N PHE A 531 0.52 39.66 30.91
CA PHE A 531 -0.62 40.56 30.80
C PHE A 531 -1.78 40.16 31.73
N LEU A 532 -2.23 38.90 31.68
CA LEU A 532 -3.30 38.39 32.54
C LEU A 532 -2.95 38.42 34.04
N ARG A 533 -1.66 38.46 34.37
CA ARG A 533 -1.12 38.57 35.73
C ARG A 533 -0.72 39.99 36.10
N ARG A 534 -1.03 40.99 35.28
CA ARG A 534 -0.70 42.41 35.50
C ARG A 534 0.80 42.64 35.76
N VAL A 535 1.64 41.85 35.09
CA VAL A 535 3.08 42.06 35.06
C VAL A 535 3.36 43.10 33.97
N THR A 536 3.97 44.21 34.34
CA THR A 536 4.29 45.27 33.39
C THR A 536 5.38 44.82 32.42
N GLU A 537 5.10 44.91 31.13
CA GLU A 537 6.06 44.65 30.05
C GLU A 537 6.17 45.86 29.13
N THR A 538 7.38 46.12 28.63
CA THR A 538 7.61 47.14 27.61
C THR A 538 7.29 46.55 26.24
N LEU A 539 6.04 46.69 25.82
CA LEU A 539 5.56 46.22 24.53
C LEU A 539 5.50 47.36 23.50
N LEU A 540 5.84 47.05 22.25
CA LEU A 540 5.63 47.88 21.07
C LEU A 540 4.13 48.12 20.80
N GLN A 541 3.29 47.12 21.12
CA GLN A 541 1.84 47.18 21.01
C GLN A 541 1.22 46.61 22.28
N PRO A 542 0.22 47.27 22.89
CA PRO A 542 -0.46 46.74 24.07
C PRO A 542 -1.32 45.51 23.69
N ILE A 543 -1.45 44.58 24.62
CA ILE A 543 -2.46 43.52 24.52
C ILE A 543 -3.79 44.10 24.98
N GLU A 544 -4.84 43.93 24.19
CA GLU A 544 -6.19 44.38 24.50
C GLU A 544 -6.92 43.36 25.38
N GLU A 545 -7.87 43.81 26.21
CA GLU A 545 -8.75 42.91 26.95
C GLU A 545 -9.68 42.15 25.98
N GLY A 546 -10.05 40.91 26.31
CA GLY A 546 -10.95 40.09 25.49
C GLY A 546 -10.47 38.63 25.32
N VAL A 547 -10.98 37.94 24.30
CA VAL A 547 -10.57 36.56 23.98
C VAL A 547 -9.27 36.60 23.17
N ILE A 548 -8.15 36.50 23.86
CA ILE A 548 -6.81 36.68 23.29
C ILE A 548 -6.34 35.44 22.50
N CYS A 549 -5.92 35.61 21.25
CA CYS A 549 -5.38 34.51 20.46
C CYS A 549 -4.01 34.03 20.97
N GLY A 550 -3.84 32.73 21.25
CA GLY A 550 -2.56 32.15 21.66
C GLY A 550 -1.43 32.19 20.63
N PHE A 551 -1.71 32.57 19.38
CA PHE A 551 -0.69 32.73 18.33
C PHE A 551 -0.33 34.18 18.02
N CYS A 552 -1.24 35.14 18.17
CA CYS A 552 -0.98 36.53 17.81
C CYS A 552 -1.35 37.53 18.90
N ALA A 553 -1.84 37.09 20.05
CA ALA A 553 -2.27 37.92 21.16
C ALA A 553 -3.27 39.06 20.82
N ARG A 554 -3.87 39.06 19.62
CA ARG A 554 -4.98 39.94 19.28
C ARG A 554 -6.26 39.39 19.91
N SER A 555 -7.09 40.30 20.40
CA SER A 555 -8.37 39.98 21.03
C SER A 555 -9.49 39.99 20.00
N ASP A 556 -10.42 39.05 20.14
CA ASP A 556 -11.71 38.99 19.43
C ASP A 556 -11.67 39.02 17.89
N ALA A 557 -10.50 38.75 17.30
CA ALA A 557 -10.33 38.65 15.86
C ALA A 557 -10.99 37.35 15.34
N PRO A 558 -11.99 37.40 14.44
CA PRO A 558 -12.75 36.22 14.01
C PRO A 558 -11.87 35.18 13.30
N GLU A 559 -10.83 35.60 12.58
CA GLU A 559 -9.86 34.69 11.98
C GLU A 559 -9.01 33.93 13.01
N CYS A 560 -8.97 34.40 14.25
CA CYS A 560 -8.27 33.78 15.37
C CYS A 560 -9.13 32.80 16.17
N ALA A 561 -10.38 32.57 15.76
CA ALA A 561 -11.18 31.48 16.29
C ALA A 561 -10.41 30.15 16.18
N VAL A 562 -10.56 29.31 17.20
CA VAL A 562 -9.81 28.05 17.30
C VAL A 562 -10.76 26.89 17.57
N ALA A 563 -10.51 25.78 16.88
CA ALA A 563 -11.20 24.52 17.07
C ALA A 563 -10.19 23.39 17.22
N LEU A 564 -10.61 22.29 17.83
CA LEU A 564 -9.84 21.06 17.90
C LEU A 564 -10.54 19.97 17.09
N LEU A 565 -9.75 19.24 16.30
CA LEU A 565 -10.12 17.94 15.74
C LEU A 565 -9.52 16.85 16.62
N ARG A 566 -10.34 15.98 17.21
CA ARG A 566 -9.84 14.83 18.00
C ARG A 566 -9.33 13.75 17.06
N THR A 567 -8.03 13.51 17.09
CA THR A 567 -7.42 12.39 16.36
C THR A 567 -7.48 11.12 17.20
N GLN A 568 -6.94 10.02 16.68
CA GLN A 568 -6.88 8.75 17.40
C GLN A 568 -6.17 8.84 18.76
N THR A 569 -5.10 9.64 18.84
CA THR A 569 -4.18 9.66 20.00
C THR A 569 -3.93 11.07 20.56
N SER A 570 -4.45 12.12 19.90
CA SER A 570 -4.14 13.51 20.22
C SER A 570 -5.22 14.46 19.67
N TYR A 571 -4.87 15.75 19.53
CA TYR A 571 -5.70 16.76 18.90
C TYR A 571 -4.93 17.49 17.79
N ARG A 572 -5.62 17.84 16.72
CA ARG A 572 -5.14 18.77 15.69
C ARG A 572 -5.82 20.12 15.90
N VAL A 573 -5.02 21.18 15.99
CA VAL A 573 -5.50 22.56 16.12
C VAL A 573 -5.90 23.09 14.76
N LEU A 574 -7.12 23.62 14.66
CA LEU A 574 -7.68 24.28 13.48
C LEU A 574 -7.87 25.75 13.79
N THR A 575 -7.25 26.64 13.01
CA THR A 575 -7.40 28.09 13.11
C THR A 575 -6.96 28.76 11.81
N ASN A 576 -7.55 29.91 11.50
CA ASN A 576 -7.19 30.74 10.35
C ASN A 576 -6.23 31.88 10.72
N CYS A 577 -5.70 31.89 11.94
CA CYS A 577 -4.76 32.91 12.39
C CYS A 577 -3.50 32.90 11.49
N GLY A 578 -3.16 34.03 10.87
CA GLY A 578 -1.95 34.17 10.04
C GLY A 578 -0.64 33.91 10.79
N TYR A 579 -0.69 33.95 12.12
CA TYR A 579 0.44 33.62 13.00
C TYR A 579 0.46 32.17 13.48
N CYS A 580 -0.50 31.34 13.05
CA CYS A 580 -0.57 29.93 13.42
C CYS A 580 0.71 29.20 13.02
N MET A 581 1.22 28.41 13.95
CA MET A 581 2.31 27.46 13.72
C MET A 581 1.89 26.07 14.17
N GLU A 582 2.39 25.06 13.49
CA GLU A 582 2.20 23.68 13.92
C GLU A 582 2.98 23.40 15.19
N PHE A 583 2.35 22.63 16.08
CA PHE A 583 2.99 22.10 17.26
C PHE A 583 2.35 20.75 17.63
N ASN A 584 3.12 19.90 18.31
CA ASN A 584 2.58 18.68 18.89
C ASN A 584 1.70 19.04 20.09
N TYR A 585 0.38 18.82 19.96
CA TYR A 585 -0.58 19.21 20.99
C TYR A 585 -0.27 18.56 22.34
N LYS A 586 0.02 17.26 22.39
CA LYS A 586 0.30 16.53 23.62
C LYS A 586 1.53 17.10 24.34
N THR A 587 2.65 17.24 23.63
CA THR A 587 3.88 17.82 24.20
C THR A 587 3.67 19.25 24.69
N ALA A 588 2.91 20.07 23.94
CA ALA A 588 2.58 21.43 24.35
C ALA A 588 1.64 21.49 25.55
N ASN A 589 0.68 20.57 25.64
CA ASN A 589 -0.28 20.45 26.73
C ASN A 589 0.40 19.99 28.02
N ASP A 590 1.37 19.09 27.93
CA ASP A 590 2.14 18.56 29.07
C ASP A 590 3.17 19.58 29.55
N GLY A 591 3.74 20.36 28.61
CA GLY A 591 4.84 21.29 28.87
C GLY A 591 6.18 20.57 28.90
N SER A 592 7.27 21.32 28.79
CA SER A 592 8.64 20.81 28.98
C SER A 592 9.54 21.87 29.60
N GLU A 593 10.75 21.48 30.00
CA GLU A 593 11.75 22.45 30.47
C GLU A 593 12.08 23.51 29.42
N THR A 594 12.08 23.14 28.14
CA THR A 594 12.41 24.04 27.04
C THR A 594 11.21 24.80 26.48
N THR A 595 9.99 24.35 26.81
CA THR A 595 8.71 24.90 26.37
C THR A 595 7.74 24.95 27.56
N VAL A 596 7.97 25.93 28.43
CA VAL A 596 7.23 26.12 29.69
C VAL A 596 5.74 26.40 29.44
N CYS A 597 5.42 27.14 28.38
CA CYS A 597 4.06 27.52 28.03
C CYS A 597 3.18 26.31 27.69
N ARG A 598 2.12 26.13 28.47
CA ARG A 598 1.06 25.15 28.26
C ARG A 598 -0.23 25.77 27.74
N ASN A 599 -0.16 27.01 27.24
CA ASN A 599 -1.29 27.66 26.56
C ASN A 599 -1.61 26.92 25.25
N VAL A 600 -2.54 25.97 25.34
CA VAL A 600 -3.09 25.21 24.21
C VAL A 600 -4.60 25.44 24.17
N PRO A 601 -5.26 25.29 23.01
CA PRO A 601 -6.72 25.30 22.96
C PRO A 601 -7.27 24.10 23.74
N VAL A 602 -8.37 24.27 24.45
CA VAL A 602 -9.08 23.22 25.20
C VAL A 602 -10.57 23.33 24.93
N VAL A 603 -11.26 22.20 24.85
CA VAL A 603 -12.73 22.16 24.70
C VAL A 603 -13.37 22.32 26.07
N CYS A 604 -14.35 23.23 26.19
CA CYS A 604 -15.11 23.38 27.42
C CYS A 604 -16.08 22.21 27.60
N LEU A 605 -15.88 21.39 28.64
CA LEU A 605 -16.76 20.25 28.93
C LEU A 605 -18.15 20.66 29.47
N LEU A 606 -18.36 21.95 29.79
CA LEU A 606 -19.69 22.47 30.11
C LEU A 606 -20.50 22.79 28.84
N CYS A 607 -19.85 23.26 27.76
CA CYS A 607 -20.50 23.42 26.45
C CYS A 607 -20.76 22.07 25.77
N TYR A 608 -19.85 21.11 25.96
CA TYR A 608 -19.87 19.80 25.30
C TYR A 608 -19.77 18.68 26.35
N PRO A 609 -20.85 18.40 27.09
CA PRO A 609 -20.84 17.43 28.20
C PRO A 609 -20.55 16.00 27.76
N ASP A 610 -20.89 15.63 26.51
CA ASP A 610 -20.58 14.32 25.93
C ASP A 610 -19.07 14.13 25.63
N GLY A 611 -18.27 15.17 25.88
CA GLY A 611 -16.85 15.20 25.57
C GLY A 611 -16.58 15.33 24.07
N HIS A 612 -15.30 15.28 23.71
CA HIS A 612 -14.87 15.45 22.32
C HIS A 612 -14.85 14.08 21.64
N LYS A 613 -15.79 13.73 20.77
CA LYS A 613 -15.80 12.41 20.10
C LYS A 613 -14.64 12.28 19.09
N ARG A 614 -14.16 11.05 18.82
CA ARG A 614 -13.10 10.81 17.82
C ARG A 614 -13.52 11.35 16.45
N ASN A 615 -12.59 11.92 15.70
CA ASN A 615 -12.79 12.52 14.38
C ASN A 615 -13.80 13.68 14.31
N SER A 616 -14.33 14.14 15.45
CA SER A 616 -15.20 15.32 15.49
C SER A 616 -14.39 16.60 15.67
N VAL A 617 -14.89 17.69 15.10
CA VAL A 617 -14.34 19.04 15.27
C VAL A 617 -15.22 19.79 16.27
N LEU A 618 -14.62 20.29 17.34
CA LEU A 618 -15.32 21.12 18.33
C LEU A 618 -14.65 22.49 18.50
N PRO A 619 -15.42 23.57 18.67
CA PRO A 619 -14.91 24.85 19.13
C PRO A 619 -14.09 24.69 20.41
N ALA A 620 -12.98 25.43 20.50
CA ALA A 620 -12.07 25.39 21.63
C ALA A 620 -11.69 26.80 22.07
N HIS A 621 -11.18 26.92 23.29
CA HIS A 621 -10.68 28.16 23.85
C HIS A 621 -9.24 27.97 24.29
N TRP A 622 -8.38 28.97 24.08
CA TRP A 622 -7.04 28.95 24.65
C TRP A 622 -7.12 28.75 26.17
N ARG A 623 -6.27 27.88 26.73
CA ARG A 623 -6.26 27.57 28.17
C ARG A 623 -6.32 28.83 29.03
N TYR A 624 -5.56 29.85 28.65
CA TYR A 624 -5.49 31.12 29.38
C TYR A 624 -6.79 31.94 29.30
N ASN A 625 -7.63 31.72 28.29
CA ASN A 625 -8.92 32.39 28.11
C ASN A 625 -10.07 31.62 28.76
N MET A 626 -9.86 30.39 29.24
CA MET A 626 -10.92 29.59 29.87
C MET A 626 -11.61 30.31 31.05
N PRO A 627 -10.91 31.03 31.95
CA PRO A 627 -11.59 31.78 33.00
C PRO A 627 -12.60 32.81 32.47
N LEU A 628 -12.25 33.51 31.38
CA LEU A 628 -13.11 34.51 30.74
C LEU A 628 -14.30 33.87 30.02
N HIS A 629 -14.08 32.75 29.35
CA HIS A 629 -15.17 31.98 28.75
C HIS A 629 -16.15 31.48 29.82
N LEU A 630 -15.66 30.92 30.92
CA LEU A 630 -16.52 30.45 32.03
C LEU A 630 -17.32 31.59 32.66
N SER A 631 -16.70 32.76 32.92
CA SER A 631 -17.43 33.88 33.52
C SER A 631 -18.52 34.45 32.62
N SER A 632 -18.38 34.36 31.29
CA SER A 632 -19.33 34.90 30.32
C SER A 632 -20.42 33.90 29.91
N HIS A 633 -20.06 32.62 29.71
CA HIS A 633 -20.97 31.61 29.16
C HIS A 633 -21.48 30.62 30.22
N HIS A 634 -20.82 30.54 31.38
CA HIS A 634 -21.20 29.65 32.49
C HIS A 634 -21.19 30.40 33.84
N PRO A 635 -21.91 31.53 33.98
CA PRO A 635 -21.88 32.36 35.18
C PRO A 635 -22.39 31.65 36.44
N ASP A 636 -23.15 30.56 36.29
CA ASP A 636 -23.62 29.75 37.41
C ASP A 636 -22.52 28.90 38.06
N TYR A 637 -21.36 28.75 37.40
CA TYR A 637 -20.22 28.00 37.92
C TYR A 637 -19.16 28.94 38.48
N ALA A 638 -18.61 28.57 39.63
CA ALA A 638 -17.48 29.25 40.20
C ALA A 638 -16.28 29.12 39.25
N SER A 639 -15.54 30.20 39.03
CA SER A 639 -14.34 30.22 38.21
C SER A 639 -13.31 31.19 38.79
N PRO A 640 -12.06 31.22 38.29
CA PRO A 640 -11.06 32.18 38.77
C PRO A 640 -11.50 33.65 38.64
N LEU A 641 -12.33 33.98 37.64
CA LEU A 641 -12.89 35.32 37.44
C LEU A 641 -14.30 35.50 38.03
N ASN A 642 -14.98 34.41 38.37
CA ASN A 642 -16.31 34.43 38.99
C ASN A 642 -16.34 33.54 40.24
N ARG A 643 -15.77 34.03 41.36
CA ARG A 643 -15.66 33.22 42.59
C ARG A 643 -16.99 32.96 43.30
N LEU A 644 -18.05 33.69 42.93
CA LEU A 644 -19.37 33.64 43.56
C LEU A 644 -20.38 32.79 42.77
N GLY A 645 -19.94 32.04 41.75
CA GLY A 645 -20.81 31.13 41.02
C GLY A 645 -21.48 30.13 41.97
N ALA A 646 -22.78 29.90 41.76
CA ALA A 646 -23.63 29.10 42.64
C ALA A 646 -23.15 27.64 42.75
N ASN A 647 -22.53 27.12 41.69
CA ASN A 647 -22.06 25.74 41.60
C ASN A 647 -20.52 25.67 41.61
N PRO A 648 -19.91 24.70 42.30
CA PRO A 648 -18.47 24.49 42.21
C PRO A 648 -18.07 24.03 40.80
N LEU A 649 -16.88 24.41 40.33
CA LEU A 649 -16.42 24.05 38.99
C LEU A 649 -16.15 22.53 38.89
N PRO A 650 -16.63 21.81 37.86
CA PRO A 650 -16.31 20.40 37.73
C PRO A 650 -14.79 20.16 37.65
N HIS A 651 -14.30 19.16 38.38
CA HIS A 651 -12.87 18.84 38.46
C HIS A 651 -12.21 18.67 37.08
N ALA A 652 -12.87 17.99 36.14
CA ALA A 652 -12.34 17.78 34.80
C ALA A 652 -12.16 19.09 34.01
N VAL A 653 -13.08 20.05 34.17
CA VAL A 653 -12.96 21.39 33.56
C VAL A 653 -11.79 22.14 34.19
N TRP A 654 -11.69 22.12 35.52
CA TRP A 654 -10.57 22.73 36.25
C TRP A 654 -9.20 22.16 35.82
N GLU A 655 -9.06 20.84 35.76
CA GLU A 655 -7.81 20.17 35.34
C GLU A 655 -7.37 20.57 33.93
N SER A 656 -8.32 20.80 33.01
CA SER A 656 -8.02 21.23 31.65
C SER A 656 -7.50 22.68 31.56
N MET A 657 -7.89 23.53 32.52
CA MET A 657 -7.60 24.96 32.49
C MET A 657 -6.53 25.43 33.51
N LYS A 658 -6.25 24.64 34.54
CA LYS A 658 -5.36 25.05 35.63
C LYS A 658 -3.96 25.37 35.11
N LEU A 659 -3.35 26.40 35.71
CA LEU A 659 -1.96 26.77 35.50
C LEU A 659 -1.13 26.18 36.62
N GLY A 660 0.04 25.63 36.29
CA GLY A 660 0.94 25.09 37.31
C GLY A 660 1.82 26.18 37.92
N ASP A 661 2.10 26.11 39.22
CA ASP A 661 3.01 27.04 39.90
C ASP A 661 4.39 27.13 39.22
N ASP A 662 4.88 25.99 38.72
CA ASP A 662 6.14 25.92 37.96
C ASP A 662 6.09 26.67 36.63
N GLU A 663 4.94 26.66 35.95
CA GLU A 663 4.75 27.38 34.69
C GLU A 663 4.80 28.89 34.96
N GLU A 664 4.05 29.37 35.95
CA GLU A 664 4.02 30.79 36.33
C GLU A 664 5.40 31.27 36.83
N LYS A 665 6.05 30.47 37.68
CA LYS A 665 7.39 30.78 38.20
C LYS A 665 8.41 30.90 37.06
N ARG A 666 8.41 29.96 36.11
CA ARG A 666 9.37 29.95 34.99
C ARG A 666 9.08 31.03 33.95
N MET A 667 7.84 31.52 33.85
CA MET A 667 7.51 32.71 33.04
C MET A 667 7.82 34.04 33.74
N GLY A 668 8.36 33.99 34.96
CA GLY A 668 8.75 35.19 35.71
C GLY A 668 7.57 35.93 36.30
N ILE A 669 6.45 35.25 36.58
CA ILE A 669 5.32 35.86 37.29
C ILE A 669 5.71 36.05 38.76
N PRO A 670 5.70 37.30 39.29
CA PRO A 670 5.97 37.53 40.70
C PRO A 670 4.94 36.81 41.59
N LYS A 671 5.38 36.28 42.73
CA LYS A 671 4.48 35.55 43.67
C LYS A 671 3.26 36.38 44.10
N GLY A 672 3.40 37.70 44.21
CA GLY A 672 2.29 38.61 44.55
C GLY A 672 1.26 38.79 43.43
N ASN A 673 1.61 38.45 42.19
CA ASN A 673 0.76 38.55 41.02
C ASN A 673 0.07 37.21 40.70
N VAL A 674 0.55 36.10 41.26
CA VAL A 674 -0.12 34.80 41.19
C VAL A 674 -1.38 34.86 42.04
N PRO A 675 -2.59 34.66 41.47
CA PRO A 675 -3.81 34.64 42.25
C PRO A 675 -3.79 33.54 43.30
N ALA A 676 -4.47 33.76 44.42
CA ALA A 676 -4.70 32.70 45.39
C ALA A 676 -5.35 31.47 44.72
N LEU A 677 -4.89 30.28 45.13
CA LEU A 677 -5.37 29.00 44.61
C LEU A 677 -6.89 28.96 44.60
N PHE A 678 -7.47 28.61 43.45
CA PHE A 678 -8.91 28.47 43.30
C PHE A 678 -9.36 27.17 43.97
N THR A 679 -10.22 27.28 44.99
CA THR A 679 -10.63 26.15 45.83
C THR A 679 -12.07 25.67 45.59
N SER A 680 -12.91 26.45 44.88
CA SER A 680 -14.30 26.08 44.61
C SER A 680 -14.40 25.11 43.42
N VAL A 681 -13.80 23.93 43.60
CA VAL A 681 -13.75 22.85 42.61
C VAL A 681 -14.52 21.66 43.20
N ALA A 682 -15.43 21.10 42.40
CA ALA A 682 -16.15 19.89 42.78
C ALA A 682 -15.14 18.75 42.98
N PRO A 683 -15.39 17.81 43.90
CA PRO A 683 -14.52 16.65 44.07
C PRO A 683 -14.37 15.91 42.75
N ALA A 684 -13.19 15.34 42.50
CA ALA A 684 -12.99 14.45 41.37
C ALA A 684 -14.05 13.35 41.46
N VAL A 685 -14.88 13.24 40.42
CA VAL A 685 -15.78 12.10 40.28
C VAL A 685 -14.86 10.89 40.23
N GLN A 686 -14.82 10.11 41.32
CA GLN A 686 -14.15 8.83 41.31
C GLN A 686 -14.79 8.10 40.14
N ALA A 687 -14.00 7.79 39.11
CA ALA A 687 -14.48 7.01 38.00
C ALA A 687 -15.00 5.73 38.62
N LEU A 688 -16.32 5.65 38.81
CA LEU A 688 -16.99 4.40 39.12
C LEU A 688 -16.47 3.47 38.07
N ASP A 689 -15.76 2.42 38.50
CA ASP A 689 -15.13 1.41 37.68
C ASP A 689 -16.19 0.94 36.66
N ARG A 690 -16.26 1.62 35.52
CA ARG A 690 -16.92 1.15 34.34
C ARG A 690 -15.97 0.08 33.87
N THR A 691 -16.14 -1.10 34.44
CA THR A 691 -15.68 -2.36 33.88
C THR A 691 -16.42 -2.53 32.56
N ASP A 692 -16.07 -1.73 31.56
CA ASP A 692 -16.22 -2.10 30.17
C ASP A 692 -15.30 -3.31 30.01
N THR A 693 -15.90 -4.49 30.18
CA THR A 693 -15.31 -5.80 29.89
C THR A 693 -15.09 -5.95 28.39
N LEU A 694 -14.25 -5.08 27.81
CA LEU A 694 -13.52 -5.39 26.58
C LEU A 694 -12.16 -5.92 27.02
N GLY A 695 -12.09 -7.24 27.11
CA GLY A 695 -10.97 -7.99 27.66
C GLY A 695 -9.64 -7.68 26.96
N LYS A 696 -8.87 -6.74 27.51
CA LYS A 696 -7.42 -6.70 27.32
C LYS A 696 -6.81 -7.80 28.18
N ARG A 697 -6.61 -8.96 27.56
CA ARG A 697 -5.88 -10.11 28.12
C ARG A 697 -4.44 -9.67 28.43
N LYS A 698 -4.18 -9.19 29.64
CA LYS A 698 -2.81 -9.02 30.16
C LYS A 698 -2.21 -10.43 30.28
N GLN A 699 -1.26 -10.76 29.40
CA GLN A 699 -0.39 -11.91 29.62
C GLN A 699 0.46 -11.65 30.86
N ALA A 700 0.45 -12.61 31.79
CA ALA A 700 1.31 -12.62 32.96
C ALA A 700 2.78 -12.80 32.54
N PRO A 701 3.74 -12.19 33.26
CA PRO A 701 5.14 -12.40 32.98
C PRO A 701 5.55 -13.81 33.42
N THR A 702 5.99 -14.64 32.48
CA THR A 702 6.64 -15.92 32.78
C THR A 702 8.01 -15.66 33.41
N ALA A 703 8.11 -15.87 34.72
CA ALA A 703 9.36 -15.95 35.43
C ALA A 703 10.07 -17.28 35.09
N ALA A 704 11.25 -17.18 34.49
CA ALA A 704 12.17 -18.30 34.37
C ALA A 704 12.94 -18.46 35.70
N SER A 705 12.64 -19.51 36.45
CA SER A 705 13.52 -19.99 37.53
C SER A 705 14.00 -21.39 37.17
N GLY A 706 15.29 -21.51 36.86
CA GLY A 706 15.97 -22.79 36.82
C GLY A 706 16.18 -23.33 38.23
N ALA A 707 15.95 -24.63 38.42
CA ALA A 707 16.55 -25.40 39.50
C ALA A 707 16.62 -26.87 39.07
N ALA A 708 17.84 -27.35 38.90
CA ALA A 708 18.18 -28.75 38.72
C ALA A 708 17.86 -29.55 39.99
N ALA A 709 17.21 -30.70 39.84
CA ALA A 709 17.14 -31.70 40.92
C ALA A 709 17.23 -33.12 40.35
N ARG A 710 18.37 -33.75 40.68
CA ARG A 710 18.70 -35.18 40.57
C ARG A 710 17.51 -36.09 40.89
N ARG A 711 17.19 -37.01 39.98
CA ARG A 711 16.32 -38.17 40.26
C ARG A 711 17.17 -39.36 40.71
N LYS A 712 17.02 -39.75 41.97
CA LYS A 712 17.48 -41.03 42.51
C LYS A 712 16.62 -42.15 41.93
N THR A 713 17.29 -43.19 41.47
CA THR A 713 16.76 -44.52 41.20
C THR A 713 16.29 -45.18 42.50
N VAL A 714 15.07 -45.71 42.51
CA VAL A 714 14.61 -46.71 43.48
C VAL A 714 13.99 -47.85 42.69
N SER A 715 14.69 -48.98 42.80
CA SER A 715 14.28 -50.34 42.45
C SER A 715 13.09 -50.82 43.28
N ASN A 716 12.21 -51.63 42.69
CA ASN A 716 11.62 -52.78 43.39
C ASN A 716 11.10 -53.83 42.39
N PRO A 717 10.81 -55.08 42.81
CA PRO A 717 11.35 -56.25 42.15
C PRO A 717 10.27 -57.11 41.47
N LYS A 718 10.78 -58.08 40.72
CA LYS A 718 10.11 -59.23 40.10
C LYS A 718 8.93 -59.79 40.91
N LYS A 719 7.81 -59.96 40.21
CA LYS A 719 7.25 -61.29 39.91
C LYS A 719 6.92 -61.34 38.43
#